data_AF-T1IDL8-F1
#
_entry.id   AF-T1IDL8-F1
#
_cell.length_a   1.000
_cell.length_b   1.000
_cell.length_c   1.000
_cell.angle_alpha   90.00
_cell.angle_beta   90.00
_cell.angle_gamma   90.00
#
_symmetry.space_group_name_H-M   'P 1'
#
loop_
_entity.id
_entity.type
_entity.pdbx_description
1 polymer ?
#
loop_
_entity_poly.entity_id
_entity_poly.type
_entity_poly.pdbx_seq_one_letter_code
_entity_poly.pdbx_strand_id
1 'polypeptide(L)'
;MDWLSFCGHVGGGSMPDTDSDTPMLESCLTFLASIISLRTNLGANQTRLSQLEMVTLLCMGDKTHSQLMELMPERCGTVQSKDFEAALAEVAEYRAPNLEASGNMQQGMYVPKGHVWEELYDPIHVLLRAVHRREFQNSMDRFNEYVNQTGRMRSGSSAWPPYREPAKCHEAYSDPRKILKSRVFHALVWLVLYKAVTQHTVSEHVVSLVIYLLEMAVAVTDPTDQPTQVCTVKQTSDRNVNDGDLENWFESDWLSNNLRTTIGSITLPAQPDVLFDTDSDDEWEEEVEASLVFGGTVEVDDPLSLDSHLMPTLGPDFSSTPAIEGVESLSALPPAAQPLAVLAGNEMVSADAFLSPGPSANIVTEHVSTQQTPALPPSSPSTSNSNNTNSAANSGGQIVLAPPPHHRKLFPKRRHNTTSISYIFLILKNFIYFFQGTSTYPVELPSPETTIEANESIISLLLKLHSHLAGMPDSFNPDSPVPDPKCRIGDGPYFVGNVLHRIMALDALARERLWPRHPEEGEEERRQREEMERTERRRRAKERQQKLMEEFASRQKQFMERAMETDEEGMEWEGTKGSGGSSSSRTGLSRRKEYDCVICNQTSASTDDKPMGLAVLVQASSVLDIAALQEVLVHRTFLEELVFWTVKFEFPQKVVCLLLNMLPDPDYKEALTQAFVLHYSRISMMLERSSDPDTLSNRVVHVSVQLFSNEALALRMAEKLNLLHVMVISLKYMMVKILIPNVLHDPEKNFHYVVDCGRQVMKEHCYWPLVSDLNNVLSHRPVAVKFMSDDALLEMWFTFLQMFQGMNVNQREMSAHVEFEPNTYYAAFSAELEASAYPMWALLSHLRDSSTVDLTHRVLTAALNALQEWFDAINLTQPNIVENYQVSFHLPLHRYFAVFMCQAVNMQGRALSEVLPPTSMLQLIMVHPLRVQ
;
A
#
# COMPACT_ATOMS: atom_id res chain seq x y z
N MET A 1 17.50 2.25 5.12
CA MET A 1 16.95 1.66 6.36
C MET A 1 17.71 2.25 7.54
N ASP A 2 17.40 3.48 7.91
CA ASP A 2 18.46 4.32 8.48
C ASP A 2 18.52 4.16 10.03
N TRP A 3 17.39 3.87 10.66
CA TRP A 3 17.29 3.37 12.05
C TRP A 3 18.13 2.12 12.37
N LEU A 4 18.37 1.25 11.37
CA LEU A 4 19.24 0.07 11.50
C LEU A 4 20.73 0.39 11.29
N SER A 5 21.05 1.56 10.76
CA SER A 5 22.42 1.99 10.47
C SER A 5 23.09 2.64 11.68
N PHE A 6 24.42 2.76 11.60
CA PHE A 6 25.27 3.57 12.48
C PHE A 6 25.68 4.92 11.83
N CYS A 7 25.36 5.16 10.56
CA CYS A 7 25.77 6.38 9.83
C CYS A 7 25.28 7.69 10.46
N GLY A 8 24.15 7.69 11.17
CA GLY A 8 23.58 8.88 11.83
C GLY A 8 24.37 9.42 13.04
N HIS A 9 25.63 8.99 13.26
CA HIS A 9 26.42 9.35 14.45
C HIS A 9 27.84 9.89 14.16
N VAL A 10 28.24 10.07 12.89
CA VAL A 10 29.62 10.49 12.55
C VAL A 10 29.75 11.97 12.17
N GLY A 11 28.66 12.60 11.72
CA GLY A 11 28.65 14.04 11.39
C GLY A 11 28.44 14.91 12.63
N GLY A 12 29.41 15.77 12.96
CA GLY A 12 29.30 16.78 14.03
C GLY A 12 28.42 18.00 13.69
N GLY A 13 27.49 17.86 12.73
CA GLY A 13 26.42 18.82 12.41
C GLY A 13 25.10 18.40 13.07
N SER A 14 24.09 19.28 13.04
CA SER A 14 22.78 19.09 13.67
C SER A 14 22.25 17.65 13.65
N MET A 15 21.80 17.15 14.81
CA MET A 15 21.22 15.82 14.92
C MET A 15 20.07 15.63 13.90
N PRO A 16 20.08 14.57 13.08
CA PRO A 16 18.84 14.08 12.51
C PRO A 16 17.94 13.61 13.66
N ASP A 17 16.61 13.79 13.54
CA ASP A 17 15.69 13.55 14.64
C ASP A 17 15.71 12.10 15.14
N THR A 18 16.44 11.88 16.24
CA THR A 18 16.56 10.60 16.95
C THR A 18 15.22 10.07 17.47
N ASP A 19 14.21 10.94 17.50
CA ASP A 19 12.83 10.64 17.89
C ASP A 19 12.07 9.85 16.79
N SER A 20 12.52 9.90 15.52
CA SER A 20 11.86 9.22 14.38
C SER A 20 12.30 7.76 14.17
N ASP A 21 13.57 7.43 14.43
CA ASP A 21 14.14 6.08 14.20
C ASP A 21 13.67 5.05 15.25
N THR A 22 13.54 5.49 16.50
CA THR A 22 13.16 4.64 17.64
C THR A 22 11.77 3.97 17.48
N PRO A 23 10.69 4.67 17.06
CA PRO A 23 9.38 4.04 16.87
C PRO A 23 9.34 3.03 15.71
N MET A 24 10.19 3.15 14.68
CA MET A 24 10.28 2.13 13.62
C MET A 24 10.84 0.80 14.17
N LEU A 25 11.90 0.88 14.98
CA LEU A 25 12.48 -0.27 15.68
C LEU A 25 11.48 -0.91 16.66
N GLU A 26 10.82 -0.09 17.49
CA GLU A 26 9.76 -0.53 18.40
C GLU A 26 8.63 -1.26 17.66
N SER A 27 8.19 -0.71 16.53
CA SER A 27 7.13 -1.29 15.69
C SER A 27 7.56 -2.63 15.06
N CYS A 28 8.79 -2.72 14.55
CA CYS A 28 9.34 -3.94 13.98
C CYS A 28 9.41 -5.08 15.02
N LEU A 29 9.95 -4.79 16.20
CA LEU A 29 10.08 -5.77 17.29
C LEU A 29 8.71 -6.17 17.86
N THR A 30 7.79 -5.22 18.00
CA THR A 30 6.41 -5.48 18.43
C THR A 30 5.67 -6.36 17.41
N PHE A 31 5.88 -6.13 16.11
CA PHE A 31 5.33 -6.97 15.04
C PHE A 31 5.89 -8.40 15.07
N LEU A 32 7.21 -8.57 15.25
CA LEU A 32 7.83 -9.89 15.43
C LEU A 32 7.29 -10.61 16.68
N ALA A 33 7.19 -9.91 17.81
CA ALA A 33 6.61 -10.43 19.05
C ALA A 33 5.14 -10.87 18.85
N SER A 34 4.39 -10.09 18.06
CA SER A 34 2.99 -10.39 17.70
C SER A 34 2.89 -11.65 16.84
N ILE A 35 3.73 -11.81 15.81
CA ILE A 35 3.78 -12.99 14.93
C ILE A 35 4.04 -14.28 15.73
N ILE A 36 4.99 -14.26 16.67
CA ILE A 36 5.35 -15.46 17.42
C ILE A 36 4.37 -15.78 18.55
N SER A 37 3.64 -14.79 19.07
CA SER A 37 2.80 -14.93 20.27
C SER A 37 1.32 -15.13 19.97
N LEU A 38 0.78 -14.48 18.93
CA LEU A 38 -0.63 -14.62 18.57
C LEU A 38 -0.93 -15.99 17.96
N ARG A 39 -1.56 -16.86 18.73
CA ARG A 39 -2.00 -18.20 18.29
C ARG A 39 -3.48 -18.27 17.86
N THR A 40 -4.16 -17.13 17.78
CA THR A 40 -5.60 -17.00 17.46
C THR A 40 -6.04 -17.78 16.23
N ASN A 41 -5.22 -17.77 15.15
CA ASN A 41 -5.50 -18.48 13.91
C ASN A 41 -4.67 -19.78 13.73
N LEU A 42 -3.87 -20.18 14.73
CA LEU A 42 -2.96 -21.34 14.68
C LEU A 42 -3.50 -22.55 15.49
N GLY A 43 -4.82 -22.68 15.55
CA GLY A 43 -5.50 -23.80 16.21
C GLY A 43 -5.62 -23.69 17.73
N ALA A 44 -5.59 -22.48 18.30
CA ALA A 44 -5.83 -22.27 19.73
C ALA A 44 -7.28 -22.65 20.14
N ASN A 45 -7.44 -23.16 21.36
CA ASN A 45 -8.75 -23.51 21.91
C ASN A 45 -9.64 -22.26 22.08
N GLN A 46 -10.86 -22.28 21.52
CA GLN A 46 -11.80 -21.17 21.57
C GLN A 46 -12.08 -20.68 22.99
N THR A 47 -12.24 -21.58 23.97
CA THR A 47 -12.46 -21.22 25.38
C THR A 47 -11.26 -20.43 25.95
N ARG A 48 -10.03 -20.78 25.54
CA ARG A 48 -8.81 -20.07 25.97
C ARG A 48 -8.65 -18.71 25.28
N LEU A 49 -9.11 -18.57 24.03
CA LEU A 49 -9.17 -17.28 23.35
C LEU A 49 -10.19 -16.34 24.00
N SER A 50 -11.39 -16.85 24.34
CA SER A 50 -12.39 -16.09 25.11
C SER A 50 -11.84 -15.63 26.47
N GLN A 51 -11.10 -16.50 27.17
CA GLN A 51 -10.46 -16.16 28.43
C GLN A 51 -9.39 -15.07 28.26
N LEU A 52 -8.52 -15.18 27.26
CA LEU A 52 -7.44 -14.22 26.98
C LEU A 52 -8.00 -12.82 26.62
N GLU A 53 -9.06 -12.78 25.81
CA GLU A 53 -9.76 -11.54 25.45
C GLU A 53 -10.35 -10.87 26.69
N MET A 54 -11.05 -11.62 27.54
CA MET A 54 -11.66 -11.06 28.75
C MET A 54 -10.62 -10.60 29.79
N VAL A 55 -9.50 -11.32 29.94
CA VAL A 55 -8.33 -10.87 30.70
C VAL A 55 -7.82 -9.54 30.15
N THR A 56 -7.67 -9.44 28.83
CA THR A 56 -7.22 -8.22 28.15
C THR A 56 -8.13 -7.03 28.46
N LEU A 57 -9.45 -7.21 28.32
CA LEU A 57 -10.45 -6.18 28.63
C LEU A 57 -10.42 -5.71 30.09
N LEU A 58 -10.26 -6.64 31.05
CA LEU A 58 -10.22 -6.36 32.49
C LEU A 58 -8.89 -5.74 32.96
N CYS A 59 -7.77 -6.10 32.31
CA CYS A 59 -6.48 -5.50 32.61
C CYS A 59 -6.41 -4.05 32.11
N MET A 60 -6.99 -3.74 30.94
CA MET A 60 -7.13 -2.36 30.43
C MET A 60 -8.06 -1.47 31.28
N GLY A 61 -8.97 -2.04 32.08
CA GLY A 61 -9.77 -1.30 33.05
C GLY A 61 -10.94 -2.12 33.62
N ASP A 62 -11.46 -1.71 34.77
CA ASP A 62 -12.63 -2.34 35.40
C ASP A 62 -13.85 -2.24 34.46
N LYS A 63 -14.63 -3.31 34.29
CA LYS A 63 -15.79 -3.36 33.36
C LYS A 63 -17.07 -3.84 34.04
N THR A 64 -18.23 -3.41 33.56
CA THR A 64 -19.52 -4.04 33.91
C THR A 64 -19.71 -5.36 33.13
N HIS A 65 -20.65 -6.21 33.57
CA HIS A 65 -21.04 -7.42 32.83
C HIS A 65 -21.49 -7.09 31.40
N SER A 66 -22.31 -6.06 31.23
CA SER A 66 -22.81 -5.63 29.92
C SER A 66 -21.70 -5.11 29.01
N GLN A 67 -20.72 -4.38 29.55
CA GLN A 67 -19.56 -3.91 28.77
C GLN A 67 -18.68 -5.07 28.31
N LEU A 68 -18.48 -6.11 29.14
CA LEU A 68 -17.76 -7.31 28.71
C LEU A 68 -18.52 -8.07 27.62
N MET A 69 -19.85 -8.23 27.78
CA MET A 69 -20.70 -8.84 26.75
C MET A 69 -20.66 -8.11 25.40
N GLU A 70 -20.59 -6.76 25.42
CA GLU A 70 -20.56 -5.92 24.21
C GLU A 70 -19.18 -5.87 23.53
N LEU A 71 -18.09 -5.88 24.31
CA LEU A 71 -16.72 -5.76 23.79
C LEU A 71 -16.10 -7.11 23.34
N MET A 72 -16.69 -8.24 23.76
CA MET A 72 -16.22 -9.57 23.39
C MET A 72 -16.57 -9.90 21.92
N PRO A 73 -15.65 -10.49 21.13
CA PRO A 73 -15.89 -10.81 19.71
C PRO A 73 -17.09 -11.74 19.51
N GLU A 74 -17.85 -11.56 18.43
CA GLU A 74 -19.04 -12.35 18.11
C GLU A 74 -18.77 -13.88 18.07
N ARG A 75 -17.58 -14.29 17.61
CA ARG A 75 -17.13 -15.70 17.61
C ARG A 75 -16.94 -16.30 19.02
N CYS A 76 -16.83 -15.45 20.04
CA CYS A 76 -16.79 -15.82 21.46
C CYS A 76 -18.13 -15.53 22.18
N GLY A 77 -19.08 -14.86 21.51
CA GLY A 77 -20.14 -14.08 22.14
C GLY A 77 -21.55 -14.28 21.58
N THR A 78 -21.92 -15.50 21.15
CA THR A 78 -23.35 -15.80 21.01
C THR A 78 -23.99 -15.98 22.40
N VAL A 79 -25.22 -15.47 22.56
CA VAL A 79 -25.99 -15.29 23.83
C VAL A 79 -26.24 -16.60 24.64
N GLN A 80 -25.69 -17.74 24.23
CA GLN A 80 -25.82 -19.04 24.87
C GLN A 80 -24.48 -19.72 25.20
N SER A 81 -23.33 -19.05 25.07
CA SER A 81 -22.05 -19.66 25.41
C SER A 81 -21.94 -19.86 26.94
N LYS A 82 -21.89 -21.12 27.38
CA LYS A 82 -21.59 -21.47 28.78
C LYS A 82 -20.18 -21.02 29.18
N ASP A 83 -19.33 -20.83 28.18
CA ASP A 83 -17.92 -20.47 28.32
C ASP A 83 -17.73 -19.03 28.81
N PHE A 84 -18.64 -18.09 28.51
CA PHE A 84 -18.52 -16.69 28.96
C PHE A 84 -18.58 -16.59 30.49
N GLU A 85 -19.65 -17.09 31.11
CA GLU A 85 -19.83 -17.04 32.58
C GLU A 85 -18.77 -17.87 33.30
N ALA A 86 -18.38 -19.03 32.73
CA ALA A 86 -17.32 -19.86 33.29
C ALA A 86 -15.96 -19.13 33.29
N ALA A 87 -15.57 -18.52 32.17
CA ALA A 87 -14.34 -17.75 32.09
C ALA A 87 -14.39 -16.48 32.95
N LEU A 88 -15.55 -15.81 33.07
CA LEU A 88 -15.71 -14.60 33.89
C LEU A 88 -15.53 -14.94 35.37
N ALA A 89 -16.20 -16.01 35.82
CA ALA A 89 -16.04 -16.52 37.18
C ALA A 89 -14.63 -17.05 37.46
N GLU A 90 -13.88 -17.50 36.45
CA GLU A 90 -12.48 -17.89 36.57
C GLU A 90 -11.59 -16.67 36.79
N VAL A 91 -11.62 -15.67 35.90
CA VAL A 91 -10.62 -14.57 35.86
C VAL A 91 -10.98 -13.33 36.69
N ALA A 92 -12.27 -13.08 36.95
CA ALA A 92 -12.73 -11.81 37.54
C ALA A 92 -13.35 -11.96 38.93
N GLU A 93 -13.17 -10.93 39.76
CA GLU A 93 -13.88 -10.73 41.03
C GLU A 93 -14.85 -9.55 40.90
N TYR A 94 -16.03 -9.65 41.51
CA TYR A 94 -17.04 -8.59 41.45
C TYR A 94 -16.87 -7.62 42.63
N ARG A 95 -16.48 -6.38 42.32
CA ARG A 95 -16.45 -5.25 43.26
C ARG A 95 -17.84 -4.63 43.35
N ALA A 96 -18.46 -4.77 44.51
CA ALA A 96 -19.79 -4.22 44.80
C ALA A 96 -19.82 -2.68 44.65
N PRO A 97 -20.99 -2.10 44.30
CA PRO A 97 -21.16 -0.65 44.17
C PRO A 97 -20.91 0.08 45.49
N ASN A 98 -20.01 1.06 45.48
CA ASN A 98 -19.77 1.94 46.62
C ASN A 98 -20.68 3.19 46.55
N LEU A 99 -21.15 3.64 47.72
CA LEU A 99 -21.75 4.97 47.87
C LEU A 99 -20.61 5.99 48.02
N GLU A 100 -20.55 6.96 47.12
CA GLU A 100 -19.68 8.13 47.35
C GLU A 100 -20.26 9.04 48.43
N ALA A 101 -19.39 9.80 49.11
CA ALA A 101 -19.81 10.89 50.00
C ALA A 101 -20.60 12.01 49.30
N SER A 102 -20.59 12.04 47.96
CA SER A 102 -21.40 12.90 47.09
C SER A 102 -22.88 12.49 47.02
N GLY A 103 -23.24 11.28 47.50
CA GLY A 103 -24.57 10.69 47.36
C GLY A 103 -24.80 9.93 46.05
N ASN A 104 -23.84 9.93 45.13
CA ASN A 104 -23.91 9.14 43.90
C ASN A 104 -23.62 7.67 44.18
N MET A 105 -24.46 6.78 43.62
CA MET A 105 -24.21 5.34 43.59
C MET A 105 -23.32 5.01 42.39
N GLN A 106 -22.10 4.54 42.63
CA GLN A 106 -21.28 3.94 41.56
C GLN A 106 -21.88 2.58 41.16
N GLN A 107 -21.69 2.16 39.91
CA GLN A 107 -22.09 0.82 39.46
C GLN A 107 -21.07 -0.23 39.96
N GLY A 108 -21.52 -1.46 40.22
CA GLY A 108 -20.62 -2.57 40.55
C GLY A 108 -19.85 -3.05 39.31
N MET A 109 -18.56 -3.33 39.49
CA MET A 109 -17.59 -3.57 38.41
C MET A 109 -16.84 -4.88 38.62
N TYR A 110 -16.42 -5.53 37.54
CA TYR A 110 -15.52 -6.67 37.57
C TYR A 110 -14.07 -6.20 37.52
N VAL A 111 -13.24 -6.79 38.37
CA VAL A 111 -11.79 -6.55 38.48
C VAL A 111 -11.01 -7.86 38.26
N PRO A 112 -9.82 -7.82 37.65
CA PRO A 112 -8.99 -9.03 37.48
C PRO A 112 -8.48 -9.55 38.83
N LYS A 113 -8.56 -10.87 39.05
CA LYS A 113 -8.00 -11.54 40.23
C LYS A 113 -6.47 -11.54 40.22
N GLY A 114 -5.83 -11.71 41.39
CA GLY A 114 -4.37 -11.75 41.52
C GLY A 114 -3.66 -12.71 40.54
N HIS A 115 -4.14 -13.96 40.41
CA HIS A 115 -3.54 -14.94 39.49
C HIS A 115 -3.60 -14.51 38.01
N VAL A 116 -4.50 -13.60 37.62
CA VAL A 116 -4.53 -13.04 36.26
C VAL A 116 -3.25 -12.29 35.98
N TRP A 117 -2.82 -11.42 36.89
CA TRP A 117 -1.57 -10.67 36.76
C TRP A 117 -0.33 -11.58 36.79
N GLU A 118 -0.35 -12.63 37.61
CA GLU A 118 0.77 -13.58 37.72
C GLU A 118 0.90 -14.51 36.51
N GLU A 119 -0.21 -15.00 35.93
CA GLU A 119 -0.19 -16.10 34.94
C GLU A 119 -0.79 -15.73 33.58
N LEU A 120 -1.84 -14.89 33.52
CA LEU A 120 -2.67 -14.72 32.31
C LEU A 120 -2.50 -13.38 31.58
N TYR A 121 -2.08 -12.33 32.27
CA TYR A 121 -1.84 -11.01 31.69
C TYR A 121 -0.69 -11.06 30.68
N ASP A 122 -0.98 -10.72 29.44
CA ASP A 122 -0.01 -10.67 28.33
C ASP A 122 0.00 -9.26 27.71
N PRO A 123 1.06 -8.47 27.93
CA PRO A 123 1.19 -7.14 27.36
C PRO A 123 1.10 -7.12 25.82
N ILE A 124 1.58 -8.16 25.12
CA ILE A 124 1.54 -8.19 23.65
C ILE A 124 0.09 -8.25 23.17
N HIS A 125 -0.73 -9.10 23.80
CA HIS A 125 -2.15 -9.20 23.45
C HIS A 125 -2.92 -7.90 23.76
N VAL A 126 -2.56 -7.19 24.84
CA VAL A 126 -3.13 -5.86 25.13
C VAL A 126 -2.73 -4.84 24.08
N LEU A 127 -1.44 -4.75 23.74
CA LEU A 127 -0.88 -3.77 22.79
C LEU A 127 -1.54 -3.90 21.40
N LEU A 128 -1.88 -5.13 21.00
CA LEU A 128 -2.58 -5.43 19.76
C LEU A 128 -4.11 -5.19 19.79
N ARG A 129 -4.71 -5.17 20.99
CA ARG A 129 -6.16 -5.09 21.16
C ARG A 129 -6.65 -3.71 21.58
N ALA A 130 -5.80 -2.94 22.26
CA ALA A 130 -6.00 -1.55 22.60
C ALA A 130 -6.22 -0.70 21.34
N VAL A 131 -7.19 0.22 21.41
CA VAL A 131 -7.42 1.21 20.35
C VAL A 131 -6.54 2.44 20.57
N HIS A 132 -6.17 2.71 21.83
CA HIS A 132 -5.35 3.86 22.21
C HIS A 132 -4.17 3.44 23.10
N ARG A 133 -2.98 4.02 22.86
CA ARG A 133 -1.74 3.77 23.65
C ARG A 133 -1.94 3.98 25.16
N ARG A 134 -2.90 4.82 25.56
CA ARG A 134 -3.34 5.04 26.96
C ARG A 134 -3.89 3.77 27.63
N GLU A 135 -4.59 2.91 26.90
CA GLU A 135 -5.20 1.69 27.46
C GLU A 135 -4.12 0.65 27.82
N PHE A 136 -3.09 0.53 26.98
CA PHE A 136 -1.89 -0.26 27.27
C PHE A 136 -1.12 0.31 28.47
N GLN A 137 -0.91 1.63 28.53
CA GLN A 137 -0.24 2.24 29.68
C GLN A 137 -1.02 1.98 30.98
N ASN A 138 -2.35 2.15 30.97
CA ASN A 138 -3.19 1.89 32.13
C ASN A 138 -3.10 0.42 32.61
N SER A 139 -2.99 -0.56 31.68
CA SER A 139 -2.81 -1.96 32.07
C SER A 139 -1.45 -2.22 32.72
N MET A 140 -0.39 -1.55 32.24
CA MET A 140 0.95 -1.61 32.84
C MET A 140 1.02 -0.90 34.21
N ASP A 141 0.33 0.23 34.38
CA ASP A 141 0.24 0.94 35.65
C ASP A 141 -0.48 0.09 36.70
N ARG A 142 -1.60 -0.54 36.33
CA ARG A 142 -2.36 -1.49 37.18
C ARG A 142 -1.54 -2.74 37.53
N PHE A 143 -0.74 -3.25 36.60
CA PHE A 143 0.20 -4.35 36.88
C PHE A 143 1.29 -3.93 37.89
N ASN A 144 1.90 -2.75 37.71
CA ASN A 144 2.87 -2.21 38.66
C ASN A 144 2.24 -1.96 40.04
N GLU A 145 1.01 -1.47 40.11
CA GLU A 145 0.28 -1.33 41.38
C GLU A 145 0.12 -2.69 42.09
N TYR A 146 -0.29 -3.73 41.36
CA TYR A 146 -0.42 -5.09 41.89
C TYR A 146 0.93 -5.66 42.39
N VAL A 147 2.02 -5.49 41.64
CA VAL A 147 3.36 -5.95 42.05
C VAL A 147 3.84 -5.23 43.32
N ASN A 148 3.57 -3.93 43.43
CA ASN A 148 3.88 -3.14 44.62
C ASN A 148 3.05 -3.55 45.84
N GLN A 149 1.73 -3.78 45.67
CA GLN A 149 0.85 -4.24 46.75
C GLN A 149 1.22 -5.64 47.26
N THR A 150 1.69 -6.53 46.38
CA THR A 150 2.09 -7.90 46.75
C THR A 150 3.52 -8.02 47.28
N GLY A 151 4.32 -6.95 47.24
CA GLY A 151 5.69 -6.94 47.78
C GLY A 151 6.66 -7.86 47.05
N ARG A 152 6.36 -8.26 45.80
CA ARG A 152 7.17 -9.23 45.02
C ARG A 152 8.43 -8.66 44.37
N MET A 153 8.66 -7.35 44.50
CA MET A 153 9.75 -6.63 43.83
C MET A 153 10.46 -5.68 44.80
N ARG A 154 11.71 -5.30 44.51
CA ARG A 154 12.50 -4.42 45.38
C ARG A 154 11.91 -3.01 45.41
N SER A 155 11.79 -2.42 46.59
CA SER A 155 11.26 -1.06 46.76
C SER A 155 12.03 -0.04 45.92
N GLY A 156 11.34 0.63 44.99
CA GLY A 156 11.94 1.64 44.10
C GLY A 156 12.40 1.14 42.73
N SER A 157 12.20 -0.14 42.40
CA SER A 157 12.36 -0.66 41.03
C SER A 157 11.02 -0.70 40.27
N SER A 158 11.07 -0.67 38.94
CA SER A 158 9.89 -0.79 38.06
C SER A 158 9.85 -2.19 37.45
N ALA A 159 8.66 -2.78 37.31
CA ALA A 159 8.54 -4.10 36.70
C ALA A 159 8.61 -3.97 35.18
N TRP A 160 9.43 -4.81 34.55
CA TRP A 160 9.43 -4.91 33.09
C TRP A 160 8.13 -5.58 32.59
N PRO A 161 7.69 -5.32 31.35
CA PRO A 161 6.48 -5.91 30.79
C PRO A 161 6.55 -7.45 30.88
N PRO A 162 5.55 -8.10 31.50
CA PRO A 162 5.64 -9.51 31.85
C PRO A 162 5.28 -10.42 30.65
N TYR A 163 6.06 -10.34 29.57
CA TYR A 163 5.82 -11.08 28.33
C TYR A 163 5.73 -12.60 28.56
N ARG A 164 4.77 -13.25 27.88
CA ARG A 164 4.41 -14.66 28.09
C ARG A 164 5.03 -15.59 27.05
N GLU A 165 5.35 -16.81 27.44
CA GLU A 165 5.70 -17.86 26.48
C GLU A 165 4.46 -18.28 25.68
N PRO A 166 4.51 -18.32 24.33
CA PRO A 166 3.38 -18.72 23.52
C PRO A 166 2.99 -20.18 23.75
N ALA A 167 1.69 -20.47 23.77
CA ALA A 167 1.18 -21.84 23.88
C ALA A 167 1.70 -22.74 22.73
N LYS A 168 1.81 -24.05 22.99
CA LYS A 168 2.26 -25.03 21.99
C LYS A 168 1.42 -24.91 20.72
N CYS A 169 2.10 -24.74 19.58
CA CYS A 169 1.45 -24.68 18.26
C CYS A 169 0.71 -25.99 17.95
N HIS A 170 -0.45 -25.90 17.30
CA HIS A 170 -1.16 -27.09 16.82
C HIS A 170 -0.31 -27.84 15.77
N GLU A 171 -0.36 -29.17 15.78
CA GLU A 171 0.57 -30.05 15.02
C GLU A 171 0.50 -29.88 13.50
N ALA A 172 -0.59 -29.28 12.99
CA ALA A 172 -0.75 -28.92 11.59
C ALA A 172 0.09 -27.71 11.13
N TYR A 173 0.67 -26.93 12.05
CA TYR A 173 1.41 -25.71 11.75
C TYR A 173 2.85 -25.77 12.28
N SER A 174 3.80 -25.24 11.50
CA SER A 174 5.16 -25.02 11.98
C SER A 174 5.20 -23.86 12.98
N ASP A 175 5.98 -23.98 14.06
CA ASP A 175 6.10 -22.92 15.06
C ASP A 175 6.74 -21.65 14.45
N PRO A 176 6.04 -20.49 14.41
CA PRO A 176 6.58 -19.23 13.90
C PRO A 176 7.79 -18.73 14.69
N ARG A 177 8.01 -19.17 15.94
CA ARG A 177 9.24 -18.85 16.70
C ARG A 177 10.53 -19.24 15.95
N LYS A 178 10.47 -20.17 15.01
CA LYS A 178 11.60 -20.53 14.14
C LYS A 178 12.15 -19.34 13.33
N ILE A 179 11.38 -18.28 13.06
CA ILE A 179 11.88 -17.07 12.40
C ILE A 179 13.05 -16.43 13.18
N LEU A 180 13.04 -16.57 14.51
CA LEU A 180 14.05 -16.07 15.42
C LEU A 180 15.35 -16.89 15.41
N LYS A 181 15.44 -17.97 14.61
CA LYS A 181 16.71 -18.63 14.31
C LYS A 181 17.47 -17.93 13.17
N SER A 182 16.86 -16.98 12.45
CA SER A 182 17.51 -16.31 11.32
C SER A 182 18.74 -15.50 11.78
N ARG A 183 19.83 -15.61 11.02
CA ARG A 183 21.03 -14.77 11.16
C ARG A 183 20.74 -13.27 11.14
N VAL A 184 19.72 -12.84 10.38
CA VAL A 184 19.28 -11.44 10.31
C VAL A 184 18.68 -10.98 11.65
N PHE A 185 17.89 -11.84 12.31
CA PHE A 185 17.40 -11.57 13.67
C PHE A 185 18.55 -11.57 14.68
N HIS A 186 19.53 -12.48 14.55
CA HIS A 186 20.72 -12.46 15.41
C HIS A 186 21.53 -11.16 15.26
N ALA A 187 21.63 -10.61 14.04
CA ALA A 187 22.28 -9.33 13.76
C ALA A 187 21.50 -8.16 14.37
N LEU A 188 20.17 -8.15 14.24
CA LEU A 188 19.29 -7.18 14.90
C LEU A 188 19.44 -7.20 16.43
N VAL A 189 19.50 -8.39 17.05
CA VAL A 189 19.74 -8.54 18.49
C VAL A 189 21.09 -7.94 18.90
N TRP A 190 22.17 -8.25 18.17
CA TRP A 190 23.48 -7.66 18.44
C TRP A 190 23.43 -6.13 18.33
N LEU A 191 22.84 -5.60 17.25
CA LEU A 191 22.73 -4.17 16.95
C LEU A 191 22.05 -3.42 18.10
N VAL A 192 20.87 -3.87 18.53
CA VAL A 192 20.10 -3.19 19.58
C VAL A 192 20.80 -3.29 20.93
N LEU A 193 21.39 -4.44 21.26
CA LEU A 193 22.16 -4.59 22.51
C LEU A 193 23.42 -3.71 22.52
N TYR A 194 24.12 -3.59 21.38
CA TYR A 194 25.28 -2.71 21.26
C TYR A 194 24.89 -1.23 21.41
N LYS A 195 23.86 -0.75 20.70
CA LYS A 195 23.32 0.62 20.88
C LYS A 195 22.88 0.86 22.34
N ALA A 196 22.17 -0.07 22.97
CA ALA A 196 21.73 0.04 24.37
C ALA A 196 22.88 0.10 25.40
N VAL A 197 23.96 -0.66 25.19
CA VAL A 197 25.11 -0.74 26.12
C VAL A 197 26.13 0.38 25.89
N THR A 198 26.31 0.86 24.66
CA THR A 198 27.39 1.81 24.31
C THR A 198 26.91 3.24 24.07
N GLN A 199 25.76 3.41 23.42
CA GLN A 199 25.19 4.72 23.07
C GLN A 199 24.10 5.17 24.05
N HIS A 200 23.46 4.21 24.75
CA HIS A 200 22.33 4.44 25.66
C HIS A 200 21.12 5.14 25.01
N THR A 201 21.01 5.05 23.68
CA THR A 201 19.96 5.66 22.84
C THR A 201 18.67 4.84 22.77
N VAL A 202 18.67 3.60 23.28
CA VAL A 202 17.57 2.64 23.16
C VAL A 202 16.71 2.64 24.43
N SER A 203 15.38 2.74 24.28
CA SER A 203 14.45 2.71 25.42
C SER A 203 14.41 1.34 26.13
N GLU A 204 14.14 1.34 27.44
CA GLU A 204 13.99 0.08 28.20
C GLU A 204 12.89 -0.84 27.63
N HIS A 205 11.84 -0.26 27.03
CA HIS A 205 10.79 -1.04 26.38
C HIS A 205 11.34 -1.84 25.19
N VAL A 206 12.11 -1.20 24.30
CA VAL A 206 12.75 -1.86 23.16
C VAL A 206 13.76 -2.92 23.62
N VAL A 207 14.56 -2.64 24.67
CA VAL A 207 15.45 -3.64 25.26
C VAL A 207 14.65 -4.83 25.81
N SER A 208 13.55 -4.59 26.52
CA SER A 208 12.70 -5.67 27.07
C SER A 208 12.10 -6.57 25.98
N LEU A 209 11.71 -5.99 24.83
CA LEU A 209 11.26 -6.74 23.65
C LEU A 209 12.39 -7.60 23.06
N VAL A 210 13.59 -7.05 22.87
CA VAL A 210 14.74 -7.82 22.34
C VAL A 210 15.13 -8.97 23.27
N ILE A 211 15.16 -8.75 24.58
CA ILE A 211 15.45 -9.79 25.58
C ILE A 211 14.38 -10.90 25.55
N TYR A 212 13.10 -10.54 25.44
CA TYR A 212 12.01 -11.52 25.28
C TYR A 212 12.10 -12.32 23.97
N LEU A 213 12.34 -11.65 22.84
CA LEU A 213 12.51 -12.32 21.55
C LEU A 213 13.73 -13.26 21.57
N LEU A 214 14.84 -12.86 22.21
CA LEU A 214 16.00 -13.72 22.40
C LEU A 214 15.70 -14.91 23.33
N GLU A 215 14.92 -14.72 24.40
CA GLU A 215 14.42 -15.82 25.24
C GLU A 215 13.62 -16.84 24.40
N MET A 216 12.77 -16.37 23.48
CA MET A 216 11.97 -17.22 22.60
C MET A 216 12.84 -17.93 21.54
N ALA A 217 13.91 -17.30 21.05
CA ALA A 217 14.88 -17.90 20.14
C ALA A 217 15.64 -19.05 20.81
N VAL A 218 16.09 -18.86 22.05
CA VAL A 218 16.74 -19.90 22.87
C VAL A 218 15.74 -21.03 23.17
N ALA A 219 14.51 -20.72 23.54
CA ALA A 219 13.48 -21.70 23.88
C ALA A 219 13.02 -22.61 22.71
N VAL A 220 13.22 -22.19 21.45
CA VAL A 220 12.90 -22.98 20.25
C VAL A 220 14.14 -23.66 19.62
N THR A 221 15.32 -23.47 20.21
CA THR A 221 16.57 -24.10 19.76
C THR A 221 16.83 -25.38 20.54
N ASP A 222 16.97 -26.50 19.84
CA ASP A 222 17.23 -27.80 20.46
C ASP A 222 18.72 -27.90 20.84
N PRO A 223 19.08 -28.36 22.06
CA PRO A 223 20.48 -28.63 22.41
C PRO A 223 21.17 -29.64 21.48
N THR A 224 20.39 -30.46 20.77
CA THR A 224 20.86 -31.47 19.79
C THR A 224 20.85 -30.99 18.34
N ASP A 225 20.41 -29.75 18.06
CA ASP A 225 20.49 -29.06 16.74
C ASP A 225 21.97 -28.71 16.36
N GLN A 226 22.95 -29.28 17.07
CA GLN A 226 24.37 -29.15 16.78
C GLN A 226 24.69 -29.94 15.50
N PRO A 227 25.21 -29.30 14.44
CA PRO A 227 25.72 -30.06 13.30
C PRO A 227 26.85 -30.98 13.79
N THR A 228 26.88 -32.22 13.29
CA THR A 228 27.88 -33.26 13.62
C THR A 228 29.26 -32.96 13.06
N GLN A 229 29.81 -31.79 13.38
CA GLN A 229 31.20 -31.44 13.15
C GLN A 229 32.05 -31.97 14.30
N VAL A 230 32.73 -33.08 14.00
CA VAL A 230 33.89 -33.59 14.74
C VAL A 230 34.79 -32.43 15.16
N CYS A 231 35.31 -32.48 16.39
CA CYS A 231 36.11 -31.43 17.01
C CYS A 231 37.29 -30.92 16.15
N THR A 232 37.02 -29.97 15.26
CA THR A 232 38.02 -29.00 14.80
C THR A 232 37.71 -27.69 15.49
N VAL A 233 38.55 -27.33 16.46
CA VAL A 233 38.54 -26.01 17.08
C VAL A 233 38.96 -24.99 16.02
N LYS A 234 38.01 -24.55 15.18
CA LYS A 234 38.17 -23.28 14.48
C LYS A 234 38.22 -22.20 15.57
N GLN A 235 39.29 -21.42 15.54
CA GLN A 235 39.40 -20.22 16.36
C GLN A 235 38.20 -19.32 16.00
N THR A 236 37.61 -18.68 17.00
CA THR A 236 36.65 -17.59 16.77
C THR A 236 37.40 -16.48 16.06
N SER A 237 37.21 -16.37 14.74
CA SER A 237 37.76 -15.28 13.94
C SER A 237 36.96 -14.02 14.20
N ASP A 238 37.63 -12.94 14.59
CA ASP A 238 37.01 -11.62 14.66
C ASP A 238 36.41 -11.28 13.29
N ARG A 239 35.13 -10.90 13.28
CA ARG A 239 34.40 -10.57 12.05
C ARG A 239 34.36 -9.07 11.85
N ASN A 240 34.75 -8.62 10.66
CA ASN A 240 34.50 -7.27 10.19
C ASN A 240 33.24 -7.32 9.33
N VAL A 241 32.26 -6.47 9.63
CA VAL A 241 30.93 -6.49 8.98
C VAL A 241 30.60 -5.12 8.39
N ASN A 242 29.78 -5.08 7.36
CA ASN A 242 29.31 -3.83 6.78
C ASN A 242 28.01 -3.40 7.47
N ASP A 243 27.88 -2.10 7.73
CA ASP A 243 26.64 -1.53 8.23
C ASP A 243 25.50 -1.64 7.20
N GLY A 244 24.27 -1.82 7.67
CA GLY A 244 23.08 -2.10 6.83
C GLY A 244 22.99 -3.53 6.26
N ASP A 245 24.10 -4.26 6.08
CA ASP A 245 24.13 -5.63 5.52
C ASP A 245 23.92 -6.71 6.60
N LEU A 246 22.77 -6.69 7.27
CA LEU A 246 22.44 -7.62 8.37
C LEU A 246 22.47 -9.11 7.99
N GLU A 247 22.41 -9.45 6.70
CA GLU A 247 22.45 -10.84 6.24
C GLU A 247 23.85 -11.46 6.41
N ASN A 248 24.92 -10.71 6.16
CA ASN A 248 26.28 -11.25 6.13
C ASN A 248 27.04 -11.15 7.46
N TRP A 249 26.42 -10.55 8.48
CA TRP A 249 27.00 -10.43 9.83
C TRP A 249 27.37 -11.79 10.43
N PHE A 250 26.58 -12.84 10.17
CA PHE A 250 26.87 -14.21 10.61
C PHE A 250 26.84 -15.22 9.44
N GLU A 251 27.68 -16.26 9.55
CA GLU A 251 27.80 -17.33 8.54
C GLU A 251 26.59 -18.27 8.45
N SER A 252 25.76 -18.35 9.50
CA SER A 252 24.65 -19.30 9.55
C SER A 252 23.56 -18.88 10.54
N ASP A 253 22.42 -19.55 10.45
CA ASP A 253 21.28 -19.46 11.38
C ASP A 253 21.52 -20.20 12.73
N TRP A 254 22.76 -20.64 13.01
CA TRP A 254 23.06 -21.38 14.23
C TRP A 254 23.25 -20.46 15.44
N LEU A 255 22.14 -20.19 16.15
CA LEU A 255 22.06 -19.31 17.34
C LEU A 255 23.22 -19.52 18.33
N SER A 256 23.51 -20.76 18.74
CA SER A 256 24.57 -21.06 19.72
C SER A 256 25.94 -20.52 19.31
N ASN A 257 26.26 -20.54 18.01
CA ASN A 257 27.51 -19.98 17.50
C ASN A 257 27.47 -18.47 17.38
N ASN A 258 26.37 -17.91 16.88
CA ASN A 258 26.23 -16.47 16.70
C ASN A 258 26.26 -15.75 18.07
N LEU A 259 25.72 -16.37 19.13
CA LEU A 259 25.82 -15.90 20.51
C LEU A 259 27.27 -15.69 21.00
N ARG A 260 28.19 -16.57 20.57
CA ARG A 260 29.62 -16.54 20.93
C ARG A 260 30.50 -15.78 19.92
N THR A 261 29.98 -15.41 18.76
CA THR A 261 30.78 -14.84 17.67
C THR A 261 31.05 -13.37 17.97
N THR A 262 32.33 -12.99 17.99
CA THR A 262 32.77 -11.60 18.18
C THR A 262 32.70 -10.83 16.86
N ILE A 263 32.01 -9.69 16.87
CA ILE A 263 32.10 -8.69 15.80
C ILE A 263 33.22 -7.73 16.19
N GLY A 264 34.31 -7.74 15.42
CA GLY A 264 35.52 -6.96 15.66
C GLY A 264 35.31 -5.50 15.28
N SER A 265 34.93 -5.24 14.03
CA SER A 265 34.61 -3.89 13.55
C SER A 265 33.41 -3.84 12.60
N ILE A 266 32.81 -2.65 12.49
CA ILE A 266 31.72 -2.33 11.58
C ILE A 266 32.19 -1.24 10.61
N THR A 267 32.18 -1.53 9.32
CA THR A 267 32.49 -0.56 8.26
C THR A 267 31.22 0.20 7.88
N LEU A 268 31.24 1.52 7.98
CA LEU A 268 30.14 2.38 7.54
C LEU A 268 30.23 2.63 6.02
N PRO A 269 29.10 2.65 5.29
CA PRO A 269 29.11 3.09 3.89
C PRO A 269 29.57 4.55 3.79
N ALA A 270 30.32 4.86 2.73
CA ALA A 270 30.76 6.23 2.46
C ALA A 270 29.54 7.15 2.30
N GLN A 271 29.45 8.20 3.13
CA GLN A 271 28.39 9.19 2.98
C GLN A 271 28.65 10.06 1.74
N PRO A 272 27.63 10.31 0.91
CA PRO A 272 27.69 11.39 -0.07
C PRO A 272 27.64 12.73 0.68
N ASP A 273 28.60 13.62 0.44
CA ASP A 273 28.56 14.99 0.95
C ASP A 273 27.42 15.76 0.26
N VAL A 274 26.24 15.77 0.89
CA VAL A 274 25.12 16.62 0.47
C VAL A 274 25.30 18.00 1.10
N LEU A 275 25.68 18.98 0.28
CA LEU A 275 25.55 20.39 0.64
C LEU A 275 24.06 20.73 0.72
N PHE A 276 23.53 20.80 1.94
CA PHE A 276 22.22 21.41 2.19
C PHE A 276 22.30 22.91 1.88
N ASP A 277 21.56 23.34 0.85
CA ASP A 277 21.24 24.75 0.68
C ASP A 277 20.07 25.05 1.62
N THR A 278 20.27 25.94 2.60
CA THR A 278 19.19 26.33 3.51
C THR A 278 18.20 27.24 2.80
N ASP A 279 17.11 26.65 2.30
CA ASP A 279 15.77 27.24 2.32
C ASP A 279 14.69 26.18 1.97
N SER A 280 13.54 26.28 2.65
CA SER A 280 12.32 25.45 2.56
C SER A 280 12.38 23.98 3.04
N ASP A 281 12.24 23.79 4.36
CA ASP A 281 11.53 22.66 4.96
C ASP A 281 10.63 23.22 6.07
N ASP A 282 9.36 23.51 5.74
CA ASP A 282 8.33 23.98 6.68
C ASP A 282 6.91 23.76 6.08
N GLU A 283 6.66 22.57 5.54
CA GLU A 283 5.34 22.01 5.18
C GLU A 283 5.52 20.50 4.84
N TRP A 284 4.50 19.65 5.06
CA TRP A 284 4.45 18.19 4.81
C TRP A 284 4.70 17.18 5.96
N GLU A 285 4.07 17.35 7.14
CA GLU A 285 3.86 16.21 8.08
C GLU A 285 2.43 16.07 8.68
N GLU A 286 1.40 16.78 8.17
CA GLU A 286 0.09 16.85 8.87
C GLU A 286 -1.17 16.42 8.05
N GLU A 287 -1.07 15.50 7.08
CA GLU A 287 -2.24 15.08 6.25
C GLU A 287 -2.67 13.60 6.29
N VAL A 288 -2.09 12.74 7.14
CA VAL A 288 -2.41 11.28 7.12
C VAL A 288 -3.40 10.81 8.22
N GLU A 289 -3.58 11.54 9.33
CA GLU A 289 -4.49 11.11 10.43
C GLU A 289 -5.89 11.79 10.45
N ALA A 290 -6.14 12.82 9.64
CA ALA A 290 -7.36 13.64 9.77
C ALA A 290 -8.66 13.07 9.14
N SER A 291 -8.63 11.88 8.51
CA SER A 291 -9.76 11.36 7.71
C SER A 291 -10.73 10.39 8.41
N LEU A 292 -10.65 10.20 9.74
CA LEU A 292 -11.44 9.14 10.42
C LEU A 292 -12.41 9.56 11.55
N VAL A 293 -12.46 10.82 12.00
CA VAL A 293 -13.43 11.21 13.05
C VAL A 293 -13.96 12.65 12.90
N PHE A 294 -15.14 12.81 12.28
CA PHE A 294 -16.35 13.43 12.88
C PHE A 294 -17.43 13.71 11.83
N GLY A 295 -18.67 13.28 12.10
CA GLY A 295 -19.84 13.80 11.41
C GLY A 295 -20.29 15.11 12.05
N GLY A 296 -20.34 16.19 11.27
CA GLY A 296 -20.83 17.50 11.71
C GLY A 296 -21.18 18.38 10.50
N THR A 297 -22.36 19.00 10.54
CA THR A 297 -22.84 19.88 9.46
C THR A 297 -22.15 21.23 9.47
N VAL A 298 -21.58 21.63 8.33
CA VAL A 298 -21.11 23.01 8.06
C VAL A 298 -21.78 23.50 6.78
N GLU A 299 -22.27 24.74 6.80
CA GLU A 299 -22.92 25.39 5.66
C GLU A 299 -21.87 25.94 4.67
N VAL A 300 -22.20 25.97 3.39
CA VAL A 300 -21.28 26.43 2.32
C VAL A 300 -21.62 27.86 1.94
N ASP A 301 -20.69 28.78 2.17
CA ASP A 301 -20.73 30.13 1.59
C ASP A 301 -20.25 30.11 0.12
N ASP A 302 -20.85 30.97 -0.70
CA ASP A 302 -20.65 31.10 -2.14
C ASP A 302 -19.74 32.31 -2.47
N PRO A 303 -18.61 32.10 -3.17
CA PRO A 303 -17.90 33.20 -3.82
C PRO A 303 -17.56 32.92 -5.29
N LEU A 304 -18.47 33.31 -6.20
CA LEU A 304 -18.11 33.70 -7.57
C LEU A 304 -17.89 35.21 -7.67
N SER A 305 -16.63 35.65 -7.62
CA SER A 305 -16.21 36.96 -8.13
C SER A 305 -14.88 36.83 -8.87
N LEU A 306 -14.94 36.99 -10.20
CA LEU A 306 -13.76 36.98 -11.07
C LEU A 306 -13.50 38.42 -11.51
N ASP A 307 -12.44 39.04 -11.00
CA ASP A 307 -12.08 40.40 -11.37
C ASP A 307 -11.16 40.44 -12.59
N SER A 308 -11.32 41.48 -13.39
CA SER A 308 -10.61 41.67 -14.66
C SER A 308 -9.25 42.32 -14.42
N HIS A 309 -8.22 41.87 -15.15
CA HIS A 309 -7.26 42.69 -15.92
C HIS A 309 -5.90 41.99 -16.06
N LEU A 310 -5.47 41.72 -17.31
CA LEU A 310 -4.19 42.16 -17.90
C LEU A 310 -3.93 41.45 -19.24
N MET A 311 -4.16 42.17 -20.34
CA MET A 311 -3.62 41.90 -21.67
C MET A 311 -3.04 43.23 -22.20
N PRO A 312 -1.83 43.24 -22.81
CA PRO A 312 -1.20 44.48 -23.24
C PRO A 312 -1.74 44.97 -24.59
N THR A 313 -1.96 46.28 -24.72
CA THR A 313 -2.44 46.92 -25.94
C THR A 313 -1.31 47.68 -26.66
N LEU A 314 -1.25 47.53 -27.98
CA LEU A 314 -0.58 48.47 -28.89
C LEU A 314 -1.68 49.37 -29.50
N GLY A 315 -1.57 50.68 -29.30
CA GLY A 315 -2.55 51.67 -29.81
C GLY A 315 -2.09 52.37 -31.09
N PRO A 316 -3.02 53.00 -31.84
CA PRO A 316 -2.69 53.98 -32.87
C PRO A 316 -3.27 55.38 -32.57
N ASP A 317 -2.55 56.43 -33.01
CA ASP A 317 -2.91 57.83 -32.79
C ASP A 317 -3.69 58.50 -33.95
N PHE A 318 -4.60 59.40 -33.56
CA PHE A 318 -5.09 60.63 -34.22
C PHE A 318 -5.52 60.72 -35.72
N SER A 319 -6.84 60.96 -35.86
CA SER A 319 -7.50 62.01 -36.69
C SER A 319 -7.36 62.09 -38.22
N SER A 320 -8.47 61.96 -38.95
CA SER A 320 -9.16 63.06 -39.70
C SER A 320 -10.33 62.53 -40.56
N THR A 321 -11.26 63.43 -40.95
CA THR A 321 -12.50 63.16 -41.71
C THR A 321 -12.40 63.72 -43.15
N PRO A 322 -13.45 63.66 -44.01
CA PRO A 322 -14.14 62.49 -44.56
C PRO A 322 -14.23 62.55 -46.12
N ALA A 323 -14.80 61.53 -46.79
CA ALA A 323 -15.24 61.63 -48.19
C ALA A 323 -16.48 60.76 -48.48
N ILE A 324 -17.30 61.19 -49.45
CA ILE A 324 -18.62 60.65 -49.87
C ILE A 324 -18.53 60.21 -51.36
N GLU A 325 -19.58 59.56 -51.87
CA GLU A 325 -19.86 59.13 -53.26
C GLU A 325 -19.52 57.65 -53.57
N GLY A 326 -20.32 56.88 -54.33
CA GLY A 326 -21.64 57.18 -54.91
C GLY A 326 -22.16 56.08 -55.85
N VAL A 327 -23.44 55.70 -55.65
CA VAL A 327 -24.47 55.27 -56.64
C VAL A 327 -24.07 54.47 -57.91
N GLU A 328 -24.59 53.24 -58.11
CA GLU A 328 -25.73 52.96 -59.01
C GLU A 328 -26.13 51.46 -59.07
N SER A 329 -27.31 51.19 -59.62
CA SER A 329 -28.13 49.99 -59.39
C SER A 329 -28.55 49.26 -60.69
N LEU A 330 -29.10 48.04 -60.52
CA LEU A 330 -29.98 47.22 -61.42
C LEU A 330 -29.43 45.77 -61.55
N SER A 331 -30.21 44.69 -61.46
CA SER A 331 -31.69 44.55 -61.37
C SER A 331 -32.15 43.14 -60.96
N ALA A 332 -33.39 43.05 -60.46
CA ALA A 332 -34.27 41.86 -60.30
C ALA A 332 -34.12 40.93 -59.06
N LEU A 333 -35.28 40.46 -58.61
CA LEU A 333 -35.68 39.75 -57.37
C LEU A 333 -36.96 38.91 -57.72
N PRO A 334 -37.60 38.07 -56.86
CA PRO A 334 -37.32 37.60 -55.48
C PRO A 334 -37.53 36.05 -55.32
N PRO A 335 -38.00 35.45 -54.19
CA PRO A 335 -37.20 35.12 -52.99
C PRO A 335 -37.39 33.67 -52.47
N ALA A 336 -36.46 33.17 -51.62
CA ALA A 336 -36.75 32.16 -50.60
C ALA A 336 -35.72 32.22 -49.45
N ALA A 337 -36.21 32.29 -48.21
CA ALA A 337 -35.47 32.69 -47.00
C ALA A 337 -34.38 31.72 -46.51
N GLN A 338 -33.26 32.29 -46.05
CA GLN A 338 -32.68 31.97 -44.72
C GLN A 338 -33.16 33.07 -43.73
N PRO A 339 -33.08 32.92 -42.38
CA PRO A 339 -31.79 33.11 -41.71
C PRO A 339 -31.57 32.35 -40.36
N LEU A 340 -30.28 32.21 -40.02
CA LEU A 340 -29.59 32.40 -38.72
C LEU A 340 -30.19 31.93 -37.37
N ALA A 341 -29.27 31.48 -36.51
CA ALA A 341 -29.48 31.15 -35.10
C ALA A 341 -29.74 32.38 -34.22
N VAL A 342 -30.41 32.15 -33.07
CA VAL A 342 -30.46 33.06 -31.91
C VAL A 342 -30.26 32.25 -30.63
N LEU A 343 -29.52 32.84 -29.68
CA LEU A 343 -29.14 32.29 -28.38
C LEU A 343 -30.02 32.82 -27.24
N ALA A 344 -30.05 32.06 -26.14
CA ALA A 344 -30.28 32.48 -24.75
C ALA A 344 -31.70 32.93 -24.30
N GLY A 345 -31.99 32.67 -23.01
CA GLY A 345 -33.07 33.32 -22.26
C GLY A 345 -33.76 32.45 -21.21
N ASN A 346 -33.25 32.44 -19.96
CA ASN A 346 -34.04 32.03 -18.79
C ASN A 346 -35.05 33.13 -18.44
N GLU A 347 -36.26 32.77 -18.00
CA GLU A 347 -36.95 33.52 -16.95
C GLU A 347 -38.03 32.67 -16.24
N MET A 348 -38.48 33.13 -15.07
CA MET A 348 -39.14 32.36 -14.00
C MET A 348 -40.53 32.92 -13.70
N VAL A 349 -41.47 32.12 -13.15
CA VAL A 349 -42.43 32.47 -12.06
C VAL A 349 -43.51 31.39 -11.90
N SER A 350 -43.90 31.14 -10.64
CA SER A 350 -44.88 30.13 -10.19
C SER A 350 -46.34 30.63 -10.15
N ALA A 351 -47.30 29.70 -10.15
CA ALA A 351 -48.63 29.90 -9.56
C ALA A 351 -49.20 28.56 -9.03
N ASP A 352 -49.85 28.61 -7.87
CA ASP A 352 -50.34 27.46 -7.10
C ASP A 352 -51.82 27.12 -7.35
N ALA A 353 -52.16 25.85 -7.13
CA ALA A 353 -53.47 25.28 -6.75
C ALA A 353 -54.75 25.58 -7.58
N PHE A 354 -55.46 24.52 -8.01
CA PHE A 354 -56.86 24.29 -7.60
C PHE A 354 -57.33 22.82 -7.83
N LEU A 355 -58.17 22.38 -6.87
CA LEU A 355 -58.91 21.14 -6.66
C LEU A 355 -59.30 20.20 -7.85
N SER A 356 -59.22 18.88 -7.57
CA SER A 356 -59.93 17.73 -8.19
C SER A 356 -61.49 17.89 -8.17
N PRO A 357 -62.36 17.00 -8.77
CA PRO A 357 -62.13 15.57 -9.13
C PRO A 357 -62.89 14.90 -10.32
N GLY A 358 -62.24 13.92 -10.96
CA GLY A 358 -62.84 12.67 -11.54
C GLY A 358 -63.90 12.78 -12.67
N PRO A 359 -64.53 11.66 -13.10
CA PRO A 359 -64.26 10.25 -12.77
C PRO A 359 -64.00 9.32 -13.99
N SER A 360 -63.70 8.06 -13.69
CA SER A 360 -63.37 6.93 -14.59
C SER A 360 -64.55 6.36 -15.41
N ALA A 361 -64.26 5.51 -16.41
CA ALA A 361 -64.77 4.10 -16.47
C ALA A 361 -64.35 3.30 -17.74
N ASN A 362 -64.42 1.96 -17.62
CA ASN A 362 -64.56 0.89 -18.65
C ASN A 362 -63.29 0.28 -19.29
N ILE A 363 -63.18 -1.06 -19.53
CA ILE A 363 -64.08 -2.21 -19.24
C ILE A 363 -63.31 -3.58 -19.11
N VAL A 364 -63.67 -4.35 -18.06
CA VAL A 364 -63.89 -5.82 -17.89
C VAL A 364 -63.10 -6.92 -18.67
N THR A 365 -62.55 -7.91 -17.93
CA THR A 365 -62.73 -9.42 -18.01
C THR A 365 -61.56 -10.13 -17.26
N GLU A 366 -61.64 -11.31 -16.63
CA GLU A 366 -62.70 -12.09 -15.94
C GLU A 366 -62.04 -13.22 -15.09
N HIS A 367 -62.61 -13.60 -13.91
CA HIS A 367 -62.46 -14.90 -13.17
C HIS A 367 -61.06 -15.51 -12.82
N VAL A 368 -60.79 -16.30 -11.76
CA VAL A 368 -61.36 -16.70 -10.43
C VAL A 368 -60.20 -17.42 -9.67
N SER A 369 -59.98 -17.41 -8.35
CA SER A 369 -60.85 -17.90 -7.26
C SER A 369 -60.27 -17.62 -5.85
N THR A 370 -61.13 -17.31 -4.85
CA THR A 370 -61.14 -17.74 -3.41
C THR A 370 -59.86 -17.71 -2.53
N GLN A 371 -59.86 -17.30 -1.24
CA GLN A 371 -60.98 -17.10 -0.29
C GLN A 371 -60.60 -16.24 0.96
N GLN A 372 -61.48 -15.29 1.33
CA GLN A 372 -61.98 -14.88 2.69
C GLN A 372 -60.99 -14.71 3.89
N THR A 373 -60.85 -13.56 4.60
CA THR A 373 -61.79 -12.70 5.40
C THR A 373 -62.36 -13.37 6.68
N PRO A 374 -62.72 -12.67 7.81
CA PRO A 374 -63.07 -11.22 7.92
C PRO A 374 -62.73 -10.42 9.23
N ALA A 375 -62.90 -9.08 9.13
CA ALA A 375 -63.47 -8.08 10.07
C ALA A 375 -63.23 -8.03 11.62
N LEU A 376 -62.68 -6.89 12.10
CA LEU A 376 -63.27 -5.81 12.96
C LEU A 376 -64.48 -6.13 13.91
N PRO A 377 -64.78 -5.31 14.97
CA PRO A 377 -63.99 -4.71 16.08
C PRO A 377 -64.77 -4.89 17.45
N PRO A 378 -65.11 -3.92 18.35
CA PRO A 378 -64.39 -2.78 18.99
C PRO A 378 -64.49 -2.66 20.56
N SER A 379 -63.58 -1.86 21.16
CA SER A 379 -63.78 -0.91 22.32
C SER A 379 -63.94 -1.33 23.81
N SER A 380 -63.27 -0.54 24.68
CA SER A 380 -63.61 -0.14 26.08
C SER A 380 -62.92 -0.90 27.28
N PRO A 381 -62.85 -0.34 28.52
CA PRO A 381 -62.04 0.84 28.92
C PRO A 381 -61.40 0.76 30.35
N SER A 382 -60.96 1.92 30.90
CA SER A 382 -60.67 2.26 32.33
C SER A 382 -59.26 1.96 32.90
N THR A 383 -58.64 2.74 33.84
CA THR A 383 -59.17 3.78 34.76
C THR A 383 -58.09 4.79 35.27
N SER A 384 -58.44 6.08 35.46
CA SER A 384 -58.11 7.04 36.60
C SER A 384 -56.68 7.21 37.20
N ASN A 385 -56.23 8.35 37.77
CA ASN A 385 -56.71 9.76 37.81
C ASN A 385 -55.65 10.75 38.42
N SER A 386 -55.57 11.96 37.84
CA SER A 386 -55.53 13.32 38.48
C SER A 386 -54.59 13.75 39.65
N ASN A 387 -53.87 14.87 39.39
CA ASN A 387 -53.79 16.15 40.16
C ASN A 387 -52.51 16.62 40.93
N ASN A 388 -52.14 17.88 40.61
CA ASN A 388 -51.21 18.83 41.25
C ASN A 388 -51.65 19.24 42.70
N THR A 389 -50.93 20.00 43.56
CA THR A 389 -50.05 21.21 43.40
C THR A 389 -49.16 21.51 44.64
N ASN A 390 -47.96 22.12 44.44
CA ASN A 390 -47.30 23.29 45.15
C ASN A 390 -47.27 23.41 46.71
N SER A 391 -46.38 24.16 47.42
CA SER A 391 -45.33 25.18 47.11
C SER A 391 -44.54 25.63 48.38
N ALA A 392 -43.32 26.19 48.23
CA ALA A 392 -42.72 27.34 48.98
C ALA A 392 -41.31 27.68 48.39
N ALA A 393 -41.08 28.83 47.70
CA ALA A 393 -40.65 30.16 48.22
C ALA A 393 -39.23 30.17 48.84
N ASN A 394 -38.26 31.06 48.57
CA ASN A 394 -38.16 32.38 47.87
C ASN A 394 -36.64 32.72 47.65
N SER A 395 -36.12 33.75 46.94
CA SER A 395 -36.59 34.71 45.91
C SER A 395 -35.45 35.69 45.50
N GLY A 396 -35.31 36.11 44.22
CA GLY A 396 -34.73 37.42 43.84
C GLY A 396 -33.68 37.52 42.69
N GLY A 397 -34.05 38.18 41.56
CA GLY A 397 -33.17 39.17 40.89
C GLY A 397 -32.66 38.98 39.44
N GLN A 398 -33.45 39.42 38.43
CA GLN A 398 -33.07 39.95 37.09
C GLN A 398 -32.23 39.08 36.09
N ILE A 399 -32.76 38.57 34.95
CA ILE A 399 -33.27 39.20 33.68
C ILE A 399 -32.10 39.70 32.79
N VAL A 400 -31.86 39.22 31.55
CA VAL A 400 -32.55 39.43 30.23
C VAL A 400 -32.30 38.20 29.31
N LEU A 401 -33.29 37.37 28.96
CA LEU A 401 -34.16 37.39 27.74
C LEU A 401 -33.52 36.91 26.41
N ALA A 402 -34.00 35.75 25.94
CA ALA A 402 -33.94 35.25 24.55
C ALA A 402 -35.31 34.61 24.18
N PRO A 403 -35.80 34.78 22.93
CA PRO A 403 -36.90 33.94 22.39
C PRO A 403 -36.70 33.56 20.89
N PRO A 404 -37.60 32.81 20.23
CA PRO A 404 -37.97 31.41 20.49
C PRO A 404 -37.97 30.52 19.19
N PRO A 405 -38.19 29.19 19.27
CA PRO A 405 -38.10 28.29 18.10
C PRO A 405 -39.46 27.91 17.47
N HIS A 406 -39.50 27.55 16.18
CA HIS A 406 -40.66 26.88 15.56
C HIS A 406 -40.33 25.82 14.48
N HIS A 407 -40.77 24.58 14.75
CA HIS A 407 -41.19 23.49 13.86
C HIS A 407 -40.84 23.52 12.35
N ARG A 408 -40.13 22.47 11.88
CA ARG A 408 -40.13 22.03 10.47
C ARG A 408 -40.98 20.76 10.25
N LYS A 409 -41.70 20.72 9.13
CA LYS A 409 -42.48 19.56 8.64
C LYS A 409 -41.59 18.63 7.81
N LEU A 410 -41.82 17.31 7.88
CA LEU A 410 -41.18 16.34 6.98
C LEU A 410 -41.86 16.30 5.60
N PHE A 411 -41.04 16.18 4.55
CA PHE A 411 -41.41 15.70 3.22
C PHE A 411 -40.31 14.75 2.72
N PRO A 412 -40.64 13.69 1.93
CA PRO A 412 -39.67 12.72 1.46
C PRO A 412 -38.92 13.23 0.22
N LYS A 413 -37.57 13.22 0.25
CA LYS A 413 -36.75 13.48 -0.95
C LYS A 413 -36.44 12.18 -1.70
N ARG A 414 -36.74 12.16 -3.00
CA ARG A 414 -36.15 11.19 -3.95
C ARG A 414 -34.63 11.41 -4.01
N ARG A 415 -33.86 10.33 -4.13
CA ARG A 415 -32.42 10.39 -4.45
C ARG A 415 -32.24 10.62 -5.95
N HIS A 416 -31.37 11.57 -6.30
CA HIS A 416 -30.73 11.64 -7.62
C HIS A 416 -29.25 11.28 -7.43
N ASN A 417 -28.73 10.36 -8.24
CA ASN A 417 -27.30 10.05 -8.28
C ASN A 417 -26.63 10.95 -9.33
N THR A 418 -25.78 11.88 -8.90
CA THR A 418 -24.97 12.74 -9.79
C THR A 418 -23.55 12.98 -9.26
N THR A 419 -23.08 12.18 -8.29
CA THR A 419 -21.85 12.46 -7.53
C THR A 419 -20.55 12.07 -8.23
N SER A 420 -20.57 11.14 -9.20
CA SER A 420 -19.34 10.58 -9.79
C SER A 420 -18.57 11.53 -10.71
N ILE A 421 -19.25 12.49 -11.37
CA ILE A 421 -18.64 13.34 -12.40
C ILE A 421 -17.66 14.37 -11.79
N SER A 422 -17.91 14.85 -10.57
CA SER A 422 -17.09 15.89 -9.92
C SER A 422 -15.71 15.39 -9.46
N TYR A 423 -15.59 14.11 -9.08
CA TYR A 423 -14.30 13.53 -8.69
C TYR A 423 -13.37 13.29 -9.88
N ILE A 424 -13.93 12.91 -11.03
CA ILE A 424 -13.19 12.61 -12.27
C ILE A 424 -12.42 13.85 -12.77
N PHE A 425 -12.99 15.05 -12.61
CA PHE A 425 -12.36 16.29 -13.08
C PHE A 425 -11.23 16.81 -12.20
N LEU A 426 -11.18 16.40 -10.91
CA LEU A 426 -10.16 16.85 -9.96
C LEU A 426 -8.86 16.05 -10.12
N ILE A 427 -8.97 14.73 -10.28
CA ILE A 427 -7.83 13.83 -10.47
C ILE A 427 -7.06 14.17 -11.76
N LEU A 428 -7.77 14.48 -12.86
CA LEU A 428 -7.17 14.87 -14.13
C LEU A 428 -6.50 16.27 -14.09
N LYS A 429 -6.91 17.17 -13.20
CA LYS A 429 -6.29 18.50 -13.06
C LYS A 429 -4.94 18.45 -12.34
N ASN A 430 -4.82 17.64 -11.28
CA ASN A 430 -3.57 17.50 -10.54
C ASN A 430 -2.48 16.77 -11.34
N PHE A 431 -2.87 15.97 -12.35
CA PHE A 431 -1.93 15.22 -13.20
C PHE A 431 -1.11 16.08 -14.18
N ILE A 432 -1.49 17.36 -14.40
CA ILE A 432 -0.86 18.22 -15.42
C ILE A 432 0.26 19.11 -14.85
N TYR A 433 0.37 19.27 -13.53
CA TYR A 433 1.35 20.18 -12.90
C TYR A 433 2.70 19.55 -12.53
N PHE A 434 2.91 18.25 -12.73
CA PHE A 434 4.10 17.52 -12.23
C PHE A 434 5.24 17.34 -13.26
N PHE A 435 5.30 18.13 -14.34
CA PHE A 435 6.28 17.91 -15.42
C PHE A 435 7.10 19.17 -15.80
N GLN A 436 8.03 19.57 -14.93
CA GLN A 436 9.20 20.37 -15.31
C GLN A 436 10.33 20.20 -14.29
N GLY A 437 11.46 19.59 -14.69
CA GLY A 437 12.59 19.36 -13.77
C GLY A 437 13.61 18.32 -14.23
N THR A 438 14.26 18.53 -15.38
CA THR A 438 15.47 17.75 -15.74
C THR A 438 16.72 18.53 -15.34
N SER A 439 17.53 17.99 -14.43
CA SER A 439 18.92 18.43 -14.26
C SER A 439 19.86 17.24 -14.09
N THR A 440 21.00 17.31 -14.76
CA THR A 440 22.09 16.33 -14.71
C THR A 440 23.25 16.91 -13.92
N TYR A 441 23.73 16.23 -12.88
CA TYR A 441 24.90 16.63 -12.11
C TYR A 441 25.98 15.54 -12.10
N PRO A 442 27.27 15.91 -12.00
CA PRO A 442 28.39 14.97 -12.00
C PRO A 442 28.58 14.30 -10.64
N VAL A 443 29.16 13.10 -10.65
CA VAL A 443 29.56 12.35 -9.45
C VAL A 443 31.06 12.54 -9.21
N GLU A 444 31.46 13.00 -8.02
CA GLU A 444 32.85 12.97 -7.55
C GLU A 444 33.09 11.82 -6.54
N LEU A 445 34.36 11.55 -6.22
CA LEU A 445 34.80 10.34 -5.52
C LEU A 445 34.43 10.33 -4.02
N PRO A 446 34.17 9.13 -3.44
CA PRO A 446 33.87 9.00 -2.02
C PRO A 446 35.06 9.33 -1.10
N SER A 447 34.72 9.90 0.06
CA SER A 447 35.59 10.11 1.23
C SER A 447 35.90 8.77 1.94
N PRO A 448 36.91 8.70 2.85
CA PRO A 448 37.40 7.42 3.37
C PRO A 448 36.40 6.70 4.28
N GLU A 449 36.34 5.37 4.12
CA GLU A 449 35.53 4.44 4.92
C GLU A 449 35.79 4.64 6.43
N THR A 450 34.73 4.88 7.20
CA THR A 450 34.82 5.01 8.67
C THR A 450 34.50 3.67 9.31
N THR A 451 35.36 3.19 10.20
CA THR A 451 35.21 1.89 10.89
C THR A 451 34.98 2.08 12.39
N ILE A 452 33.93 1.47 12.93
CA ILE A 452 33.66 1.40 14.37
C ILE A 452 34.28 0.11 14.92
N GLU A 453 35.24 0.21 15.85
CA GLU A 453 35.71 -0.94 16.62
C GLU A 453 34.70 -1.31 17.70
N ALA A 454 34.22 -2.56 17.67
CA ALA A 454 33.25 -3.08 18.63
C ALA A 454 33.88 -4.13 19.56
N ASN A 455 34.45 -5.19 18.99
CA ASN A 455 35.03 -6.34 19.71
C ASN A 455 34.05 -7.02 20.69
N GLU A 456 32.77 -7.12 20.33
CA GLU A 456 31.72 -7.67 21.18
C GLU A 456 30.97 -8.88 20.58
N SER A 457 30.50 -9.75 21.45
CA SER A 457 29.58 -10.86 21.16
C SER A 457 28.21 -10.58 21.81
N ILE A 458 27.16 -11.31 21.39
CA ILE A 458 25.84 -11.16 22.04
C ILE A 458 25.92 -11.50 23.54
N ILE A 459 26.69 -12.53 23.91
CA ILE A 459 26.90 -12.88 25.32
C ILE A 459 27.57 -11.74 26.09
N SER A 460 28.68 -11.18 25.59
CA SER A 460 29.39 -10.10 26.32
C SER A 460 28.54 -8.83 26.45
N LEU A 461 27.72 -8.50 25.43
CA LEU A 461 26.73 -7.41 25.52
C LEU A 461 25.66 -7.68 26.58
N LEU A 462 25.14 -8.90 26.71
CA LEU A 462 24.17 -9.24 27.76
C LEU A 462 24.75 -9.09 29.18
N LEU A 463 26.04 -9.40 29.37
CA LEU A 463 26.71 -9.25 30.68
C LEU A 463 26.94 -7.78 31.04
N LYS A 464 27.32 -6.96 30.05
CA LYS A 464 27.42 -5.51 30.21
C LYS A 464 26.05 -4.88 30.48
N LEU A 465 25.00 -5.32 29.79
CA LEU A 465 23.62 -4.89 30.03
C LEU A 465 23.14 -5.26 31.44
N HIS A 466 23.38 -6.50 31.90
CA HIS A 466 23.03 -6.92 33.27
C HIS A 466 23.78 -6.09 34.33
N SER A 467 25.05 -5.79 34.08
CA SER A 467 25.87 -4.94 34.96
C SER A 467 25.36 -3.48 35.01
N HIS A 468 24.99 -2.94 33.85
CA HIS A 468 24.42 -1.60 33.70
C HIS A 468 23.07 -1.48 34.44
N LEU A 469 22.12 -2.37 34.16
CA LEU A 469 20.79 -2.36 34.76
C LEU A 469 20.80 -2.65 36.27
N ALA A 470 21.76 -3.44 36.77
CA ALA A 470 21.91 -3.71 38.21
C ALA A 470 22.68 -2.62 38.98
N GLY A 471 23.30 -1.66 38.29
CA GLY A 471 24.14 -0.62 38.90
C GLY A 471 25.43 -1.14 39.56
N MET A 472 25.84 -2.39 39.29
CA MET A 472 27.07 -2.98 39.82
C MET A 472 27.84 -3.73 38.71
N PRO A 473 29.18 -3.59 38.62
CA PRO A 473 29.98 -4.38 37.70
C PRO A 473 29.91 -5.87 38.07
N ASP A 474 29.91 -6.74 37.05
CA ASP A 474 29.90 -8.21 37.18
C ASP A 474 28.77 -8.74 38.11
N SER A 475 27.60 -8.12 38.01
CA SER A 475 26.45 -8.37 38.91
C SER A 475 25.75 -9.72 38.69
N PHE A 476 26.07 -10.45 37.62
CA PHE A 476 25.51 -11.78 37.33
C PHE A 476 26.36 -12.89 37.96
N ASN A 477 25.72 -13.81 38.68
CA ASN A 477 26.38 -14.98 39.27
C ASN A 477 25.91 -16.27 38.58
N PRO A 478 26.76 -16.97 37.80
CA PRO A 478 26.41 -18.21 37.10
C PRO A 478 26.04 -19.39 37.99
N ASP A 479 26.44 -19.37 39.27
CA ASP A 479 26.14 -20.43 40.25
C ASP A 479 24.96 -20.00 41.18
N SER A 480 24.25 -18.92 40.85
CA SER A 480 23.00 -18.54 41.52
C SER A 480 21.85 -19.50 41.17
N PRO A 481 20.85 -19.69 42.06
CA PRO A 481 19.72 -20.55 41.76
C PRO A 481 18.95 -20.03 40.54
N VAL A 482 18.72 -20.92 39.56
CA VAL A 482 17.97 -20.60 38.34
C VAL A 482 16.58 -20.05 38.72
N PRO A 483 16.18 -18.86 38.22
CA PRO A 483 14.85 -18.32 38.45
C PRO A 483 13.74 -19.30 38.05
N ASP A 484 12.60 -19.28 38.77
CA ASP A 484 11.44 -20.06 38.34
C ASP A 484 10.98 -19.59 36.95
N PRO A 485 11.04 -20.43 35.89
CA PRO A 485 10.69 -20.02 34.53
C PRO A 485 9.20 -19.67 34.36
N LYS A 486 8.35 -20.01 35.35
CA LYS A 486 6.94 -19.59 35.41
C LYS A 486 6.75 -18.21 36.06
N CYS A 487 7.69 -17.76 36.89
CA CYS A 487 7.61 -16.44 37.49
C CYS A 487 7.93 -15.38 36.43
N ARG A 488 6.92 -14.57 36.09
CA ARG A 488 7.03 -13.52 35.07
C ARG A 488 6.92 -12.11 35.69
N ILE A 489 7.30 -11.97 36.96
CA ILE A 489 7.37 -10.69 37.67
C ILE A 489 8.83 -10.43 38.01
N GLY A 490 9.40 -9.34 37.49
CA GLY A 490 10.80 -8.98 37.71
C GLY A 490 11.20 -7.65 37.09
N ASP A 491 12.42 -7.22 37.39
CA ASP A 491 13.10 -6.06 36.82
C ASP A 491 13.99 -6.46 35.62
N GLY A 492 14.65 -5.50 34.98
CA GLY A 492 15.55 -5.75 33.85
C GLY A 492 16.66 -6.78 34.15
N PRO A 493 17.41 -6.67 35.27
CA PRO A 493 18.40 -7.66 35.67
C PRO A 493 17.84 -9.08 35.79
N TYR A 494 16.63 -9.24 36.37
CA TYR A 494 15.97 -10.54 36.48
C TYR A 494 15.75 -11.22 35.12
N PHE A 495 15.20 -10.50 34.14
CA PHE A 495 14.93 -11.07 32.81
C PHE A 495 16.20 -11.34 32.01
N VAL A 496 17.19 -10.43 32.03
CA VAL A 496 18.50 -10.65 31.38
C VAL A 496 19.20 -11.87 32.01
N GLY A 497 19.15 -12.01 33.34
CA GLY A 497 19.71 -13.16 34.06
C GLY A 497 19.04 -14.49 33.71
N ASN A 498 17.71 -14.51 33.54
CA ASN A 498 16.98 -15.69 33.07
C ASN A 498 17.42 -16.11 31.65
N VAL A 499 17.60 -15.16 30.72
CA VAL A 499 18.13 -15.46 29.38
C VAL A 499 19.56 -16.01 29.43
N LEU A 500 20.43 -15.44 30.26
CA LEU A 500 21.79 -15.93 30.46
C LEU A 500 21.82 -17.38 30.99
N HIS A 501 21.00 -17.72 31.99
CA HIS A 501 20.86 -19.10 32.47
C HIS A 501 20.33 -20.05 31.39
N ARG A 502 19.37 -19.62 30.54
CA ARG A 502 18.89 -20.42 29.41
C ARG A 502 19.96 -20.64 28.35
N ILE A 503 20.79 -19.64 28.06
CA ILE A 503 21.95 -19.76 27.15
C ILE A 503 22.98 -20.76 27.72
N MET A 504 23.28 -20.70 29.02
CA MET A 504 24.17 -21.66 29.69
C MET A 504 23.64 -23.10 29.66
N ALA A 505 22.32 -23.29 29.69
CA ALA A 505 21.69 -24.60 29.54
C ALA A 505 21.72 -25.11 28.09
N LEU A 506 21.70 -24.20 27.10
CA LEU A 506 21.77 -24.53 25.68
C LEU A 506 23.20 -24.91 25.23
N ASP A 507 24.23 -24.26 25.79
CA ASP A 507 25.63 -24.48 25.42
C ASP A 507 26.58 -24.56 26.64
N ALA A 508 27.11 -25.76 26.90
CA ALA A 508 28.09 -25.99 27.94
C ALA A 508 29.45 -25.29 27.67
N LEU A 509 29.82 -25.03 26.41
CA LEU A 509 31.09 -24.38 26.05
C LEU A 509 31.10 -22.87 26.33
N ALA A 510 29.92 -22.23 26.35
CA ALA A 510 29.78 -20.83 26.77
C ALA A 510 30.31 -20.61 28.20
N ARG A 511 30.14 -21.60 29.09
CA ARG A 511 30.61 -21.55 30.49
C ARG A 511 32.14 -21.54 30.60
N GLU A 512 32.86 -22.21 29.69
CA GLU A 512 34.32 -22.39 29.81
C GLU A 512 35.14 -21.28 29.15
N ARG A 513 34.61 -20.59 28.13
CA ARG A 513 35.38 -19.61 27.33
C ARG A 513 35.10 -18.15 27.65
N LEU A 514 33.87 -17.79 28.05
CA LEU A 514 33.49 -16.39 28.29
C LEU A 514 33.43 -16.00 29.77
N TRP A 515 33.50 -16.96 30.70
CA TRP A 515 33.45 -16.69 32.13
C TRP A 515 34.82 -16.88 32.83
N PRO A 516 35.52 -15.81 33.24
CA PRO A 516 36.72 -15.95 34.05
C PRO A 516 36.36 -16.52 35.43
N ARG A 517 36.77 -17.77 35.69
CA ARG A 517 36.87 -18.27 37.07
C ARG A 517 38.06 -17.59 37.75
N HIS A 518 37.83 -16.42 38.34
CA HIS A 518 38.77 -15.87 39.32
C HIS A 518 38.84 -16.83 40.53
N PRO A 519 40.04 -17.32 40.90
CA PRO A 519 40.20 -18.05 42.16
C PRO A 519 39.91 -17.09 43.34
N GLU A 520 39.36 -17.66 44.41
CA GLU A 520 38.78 -17.00 45.59
C GLU A 520 39.63 -15.84 46.19
N GLU A 521 39.50 -14.62 45.65
CA GLU A 521 39.93 -13.38 46.32
C GLU A 521 38.91 -13.08 47.44
N GLY A 522 39.38 -13.02 48.69
CA GLY A 522 38.51 -12.82 49.85
C GLY A 522 37.85 -11.44 49.85
N GLU A 523 36.64 -11.33 50.42
CA GLU A 523 35.83 -10.10 50.44
C GLU A 523 36.60 -8.86 50.96
N GLU A 524 37.56 -9.07 51.88
CA GLU A 524 38.42 -8.02 52.44
C GLU A 524 39.41 -7.45 51.42
N GLU A 525 40.04 -8.29 50.57
CA GLU A 525 40.93 -7.83 49.50
C GLU A 525 40.15 -7.15 48.37
N ARG A 526 38.95 -7.67 48.05
CA ARG A 526 38.06 -7.03 47.08
C ARG A 526 37.63 -5.63 47.55
N ARG A 527 37.27 -5.47 48.82
CA ARG A 527 36.92 -4.17 49.40
C ARG A 527 38.09 -3.19 49.39
N GLN A 528 39.31 -3.67 49.63
CA GLN A 528 40.53 -2.86 49.53
C GLN A 528 40.84 -2.46 48.08
N ARG A 529 40.63 -3.34 47.09
CA ARG A 529 40.75 -3.00 45.66
C ARG A 529 39.69 -1.99 45.22
N GLU A 530 38.44 -2.17 45.64
CA GLU A 530 37.33 -1.22 45.39
C GLU A 530 37.63 0.17 46.00
N GLU A 531 38.20 0.24 47.20
CA GLU A 531 38.59 1.50 47.84
C GLU A 531 39.83 2.16 47.17
N MET A 532 40.79 1.34 46.72
CA MET A 532 41.94 1.80 45.92
C MET A 532 41.50 2.34 44.55
N GLU A 533 40.57 1.67 43.86
CA GLU A 533 39.97 2.20 42.64
C GLU A 533 39.14 3.46 42.88
N ARG A 534 38.37 3.54 43.98
CA ARG A 534 37.57 4.73 44.29
C ARG A 534 38.43 5.96 44.58
N THR A 535 39.59 5.75 45.19
CA THR A 535 40.60 6.81 45.42
C THR A 535 41.32 7.18 44.13
N GLU A 536 41.69 6.21 43.29
CA GLU A 536 42.30 6.45 41.96
C GLU A 536 41.33 7.15 40.98
N ARG A 537 40.04 6.77 40.96
CA ARG A 537 38.99 7.45 40.17
C ARG A 537 38.82 8.91 40.62
N ARG A 538 38.90 9.19 41.93
CA ARG A 538 38.93 10.58 42.47
C ARG A 538 40.20 11.33 42.10
N ARG A 539 41.36 10.67 42.02
CA ARG A 539 42.63 11.25 41.55
C ARG A 539 42.55 11.62 40.07
N ARG A 540 42.14 10.69 39.21
CA ARG A 540 41.94 10.89 37.76
C ARG A 540 40.82 11.88 37.41
N ALA A 541 39.85 12.10 38.31
CA ALA A 541 38.86 13.16 38.16
C ALA A 541 39.48 14.55 38.41
N LYS A 542 40.28 14.71 39.48
CA LYS A 542 41.02 15.95 39.75
C LYS A 542 42.06 16.26 38.67
N GLU A 543 42.82 15.26 38.22
CA GLU A 543 43.78 15.42 37.12
C GLU A 543 43.09 15.84 35.82
N ARG A 544 41.92 15.29 35.48
CA ARG A 544 41.15 15.73 34.31
C ARG A 544 40.63 17.16 34.47
N GLN A 545 40.17 17.54 35.66
CA GLN A 545 39.72 18.90 35.94
C GLN A 545 40.86 19.93 35.87
N GLN A 546 42.08 19.54 36.28
CA GLN A 546 43.29 20.35 36.15
C GLN A 546 43.79 20.42 34.69
N LYS A 547 43.76 19.30 33.96
CA LYS A 547 44.17 19.25 32.55
C LYS A 547 43.23 20.06 31.65
N LEU A 548 41.92 20.09 31.93
CA LEU A 548 40.97 20.97 31.23
C LEU A 548 41.28 22.46 31.47
N MET A 549 41.81 22.80 32.65
CA MET A 549 42.19 24.17 33.01
C MET A 549 43.52 24.59 32.34
N GLU A 550 44.47 23.66 32.19
CA GLU A 550 45.67 23.86 31.37
C GLU A 550 45.36 23.92 29.87
N GLU A 551 44.38 23.15 29.39
CA GLU A 551 43.95 23.17 27.99
C GLU A 551 43.25 24.49 27.61
N PHE A 552 42.50 25.08 28.54
CA PHE A 552 42.00 26.45 28.41
C PHE A 552 43.13 27.49 28.31
N ALA A 553 44.25 27.27 29.02
CA ALA A 553 45.41 28.16 28.96
C ALA A 553 46.27 27.95 27.70
N SER A 554 46.35 26.73 27.15
CA SER A 554 47.12 26.44 25.93
C SER A 554 46.41 26.96 24.67
N ARG A 555 45.08 26.87 24.60
CA ARG A 555 44.29 27.33 23.43
C ARG A 555 44.30 28.86 23.22
N GLN A 556 44.66 29.66 24.24
CA GLN A 556 44.91 31.11 24.06
C GLN A 556 46.34 31.40 23.55
N LYS A 557 47.26 30.44 23.67
CA LYS A 557 48.65 30.56 23.21
C LYS A 557 48.82 30.08 21.75
N GLN A 558 48.02 29.10 21.34
CA GLN A 558 48.05 28.44 20.03
C GLN A 558 47.48 29.26 18.86
N PHE A 559 47.44 30.60 18.98
CA PHE A 559 47.14 31.54 17.87
C PHE A 559 48.37 32.37 17.44
N MET A 560 49.48 32.34 18.19
CA MET A 560 50.71 33.09 17.86
C MET A 560 51.87 32.26 17.30
N GLU A 561 51.85 30.93 17.43
CA GLU A 561 52.95 30.03 17.00
C GLU A 561 52.70 29.36 15.62
N ARG A 562 51.85 29.96 14.77
CA ARG A 562 51.56 29.44 13.40
C ARG A 562 52.26 30.26 12.30
N ALA A 563 53.54 30.58 12.52
CA ALA A 563 54.47 31.11 11.54
C ALA A 563 55.90 30.78 12.00
N MET A 564 56.78 30.35 11.06
CA MET A 564 58.07 29.67 11.29
C MET A 564 57.88 28.21 11.76
N GLU A 565 58.59 27.20 11.26
CA GLU A 565 59.80 27.18 10.40
C GLU A 565 59.79 25.95 9.45
N THR A 566 60.71 25.92 8.47
CA THR A 566 60.77 24.95 7.36
C THR A 566 61.94 23.95 7.44
N ASP A 567 61.82 22.88 6.64
CA ASP A 567 62.87 22.11 5.92
C ASP A 567 63.66 20.94 6.56
N GLU A 568 63.95 19.97 5.64
CA GLU A 568 65.00 18.91 5.59
C GLU A 568 65.02 17.74 6.62
N GLU A 569 65.44 16.50 6.29
CA GLU A 569 65.37 15.68 5.05
C GLU A 569 65.81 14.21 5.31
N GLY A 570 65.36 13.24 4.50
CA GLY A 570 65.96 11.88 4.33
C GLY A 570 65.72 10.81 5.42
N MET A 571 65.87 9.49 5.19
CA MET A 571 66.02 8.62 4.00
C MET A 571 65.76 7.15 4.43
N GLU A 572 65.19 6.27 3.58
CA GLU A 572 65.71 4.90 3.27
C GLU A 572 64.81 4.12 2.28
N TRP A 573 65.23 2.91 1.88
CA TRP A 573 65.06 2.35 0.51
C TRP A 573 64.66 0.85 0.44
N GLU A 574 64.27 0.44 -0.78
CA GLU A 574 63.97 -0.90 -1.34
C GLU A 574 62.48 -1.31 -1.44
N GLY A 575 61.98 -1.91 -2.54
CA GLY A 575 62.57 -2.19 -3.86
C GLY A 575 61.95 -3.43 -4.52
N THR A 576 61.62 -3.38 -5.84
CA THR A 576 61.62 -4.51 -6.83
C THR A 576 60.95 -4.08 -8.16
N LYS A 577 61.59 -4.39 -9.31
CA LYS A 577 61.07 -4.32 -10.71
C LYS A 577 60.96 -5.75 -11.26
N GLY A 578 60.27 -6.11 -12.35
CA GLY A 578 59.46 -5.43 -13.38
C GLY A 578 58.89 -6.50 -14.35
N SER A 579 57.71 -6.29 -14.97
CA SER A 579 57.50 -5.78 -16.35
C SER A 579 57.86 -6.73 -17.52
N GLY A 580 57.00 -6.86 -18.54
CA GLY A 580 57.35 -7.61 -19.78
C GLY A 580 56.24 -8.00 -20.76
N GLY A 581 55.62 -7.05 -21.48
CA GLY A 581 54.47 -7.27 -22.37
C GLY A 581 54.62 -8.06 -23.70
N SER A 582 53.44 -8.44 -24.23
CA SER A 582 52.97 -8.28 -25.65
C SER A 582 53.48 -9.18 -26.81
N SER A 583 52.55 -9.85 -27.53
CA SER A 583 52.06 -9.42 -28.88
C SER A 583 51.52 -10.51 -29.86
N SER A 584 50.39 -10.18 -30.51
CA SER A 584 50.03 -10.34 -31.95
C SER A 584 49.80 -11.69 -32.71
N SER A 585 48.56 -11.81 -33.21
CA SER A 585 48.14 -12.16 -34.61
C SER A 585 47.74 -13.58 -35.10
N ARG A 586 46.42 -13.70 -35.38
CA ARG A 586 45.72 -14.27 -36.57
C ARG A 586 46.32 -15.47 -37.33
N THR A 587 45.56 -16.57 -37.41
CA THR A 587 44.76 -16.98 -38.61
C THR A 587 43.87 -18.18 -38.26
N GLY A 588 42.75 -18.38 -38.96
CA GLY A 588 41.72 -19.38 -38.60
C GLY A 588 41.57 -20.52 -39.61
N LEU A 589 40.75 -21.52 -39.25
CA LEU A 589 40.11 -22.47 -40.18
C LEU A 589 38.87 -23.09 -39.50
N SER A 590 37.85 -23.43 -40.29
CA SER A 590 36.52 -23.85 -39.83
C SER A 590 36.43 -25.37 -39.59
N ARG A 591 35.61 -25.79 -38.61
CA ARG A 591 35.25 -27.20 -38.39
C ARG A 591 33.77 -27.31 -38.00
N ARG A 592 33.02 -28.16 -38.72
CA ARG A 592 31.57 -28.38 -38.53
C ARG A 592 31.28 -29.13 -37.22
N LYS A 593 30.13 -28.86 -36.60
CA LYS A 593 29.63 -29.56 -35.40
C LYS A 593 28.73 -30.74 -35.80
N GLU A 594 28.87 -31.84 -35.08
CA GLU A 594 27.95 -32.98 -35.06
C GLU A 594 27.10 -32.88 -33.78
N TYR A 595 25.91 -33.48 -33.76
CA TYR A 595 24.94 -33.35 -32.66
C TYR A 595 24.55 -34.73 -32.10
N ASP A 596 24.46 -34.82 -30.77
CA ASP A 596 24.03 -36.02 -30.05
C ASP A 596 22.53 -35.98 -29.74
N CYS A 597 21.79 -37.04 -30.11
CA CYS A 597 20.39 -37.19 -29.74
C CYS A 597 20.26 -37.77 -28.32
N VAL A 598 19.86 -36.95 -27.34
CA VAL A 598 19.74 -37.32 -25.91
C VAL A 598 18.69 -38.40 -25.58
N ILE A 599 17.90 -38.85 -26.56
CA ILE A 599 16.88 -39.91 -26.39
C ILE A 599 17.42 -41.29 -26.80
N CYS A 600 18.31 -41.36 -27.80
CA CYS A 600 18.86 -42.61 -28.31
C CYS A 600 20.40 -42.69 -28.32
N ASN A 601 21.09 -41.64 -27.84
CA ASN A 601 22.54 -41.46 -27.82
C ASN A 601 23.25 -41.71 -29.17
N GLN A 602 22.60 -41.38 -30.29
CA GLN A 602 23.22 -41.41 -31.61
C GLN A 602 23.71 -40.02 -32.02
N THR A 603 24.99 -39.93 -32.38
CA THR A 603 25.64 -38.73 -32.94
C THR A 603 25.41 -38.68 -34.44
N SER A 604 24.86 -37.58 -34.98
CA SER A 604 24.77 -37.37 -36.42
C SER A 604 24.78 -35.89 -36.81
N ALA A 605 25.11 -35.60 -38.08
CA ALA A 605 25.07 -34.25 -38.62
C ALA A 605 23.70 -33.99 -39.26
N SER A 606 22.99 -32.96 -38.80
CA SER A 606 21.75 -32.51 -39.43
C SER A 606 22.04 -31.92 -40.80
N THR A 607 21.38 -32.44 -41.83
CA THR A 607 21.45 -31.96 -43.23
C THR A 607 20.03 -31.75 -43.74
N ASP A 608 19.83 -30.87 -44.72
CA ASP A 608 18.49 -30.52 -45.22
C ASP A 608 17.73 -31.76 -45.75
N ASP A 609 18.46 -32.77 -46.26
CA ASP A 609 17.91 -34.04 -46.75
C ASP A 609 17.52 -35.04 -45.63
N LYS A 610 17.94 -34.78 -44.38
CA LYS A 610 17.68 -35.60 -43.18
C LYS A 610 17.58 -34.72 -41.92
N PRO A 611 16.44 -34.04 -41.70
CA PRO A 611 16.22 -33.29 -40.47
C PRO A 611 16.10 -34.24 -39.27
N MET A 612 16.77 -33.89 -38.16
CA MET A 612 16.75 -34.68 -36.91
C MET A 612 15.41 -34.67 -36.17
N GLY A 613 14.47 -33.81 -36.59
CA GLY A 613 13.09 -33.75 -36.10
C GLY A 613 12.22 -32.90 -37.02
N LEU A 614 10.91 -33.14 -37.02
CA LEU A 614 9.94 -32.39 -37.82
C LEU A 614 9.19 -31.40 -36.93
N ALA A 615 9.34 -30.10 -37.17
CA ALA A 615 8.55 -29.08 -36.51
C ALA A 615 7.18 -28.95 -37.21
N VAL A 616 6.10 -29.34 -36.52
CA VAL A 616 4.74 -29.02 -36.95
C VAL A 616 4.46 -27.59 -36.54
N LEU A 617 4.06 -26.73 -37.49
CA LEU A 617 3.57 -25.39 -37.19
C LEU A 617 2.16 -25.47 -36.59
N VAL A 618 2.08 -25.89 -35.33
CA VAL A 618 1.10 -25.29 -34.44
C VAL A 618 1.58 -23.86 -34.26
N GLN A 619 0.80 -22.86 -34.71
CA GLN A 619 1.06 -21.49 -34.26
C GLN A 619 0.85 -21.50 -32.75
N ALA A 620 1.95 -21.48 -32.00
CA ALA A 620 1.92 -21.11 -30.60
C ALA A 620 1.35 -19.70 -30.57
N SER A 621 0.10 -19.57 -30.13
CA SER A 621 -0.44 -18.27 -29.78
C SER A 621 0.43 -17.76 -28.65
N SER A 622 1.17 -16.67 -28.88
CA SER A 622 2.06 -16.04 -27.90
C SER A 622 1.35 -15.73 -26.58
N VAL A 623 0.01 -15.64 -26.61
CA VAL A 623 -0.91 -15.50 -25.49
C VAL A 623 -0.85 -16.67 -24.49
N LEU A 624 -0.66 -17.92 -24.95
CA LEU A 624 -0.68 -19.11 -24.08
C LEU A 624 0.55 -19.20 -23.16
N ASP A 625 1.67 -18.60 -23.56
CA ASP A 625 2.90 -18.54 -22.78
C ASP A 625 2.94 -17.34 -21.80
N ILE A 626 1.92 -16.47 -21.79
CA ILE A 626 1.84 -15.33 -20.88
C ILE A 626 1.41 -15.82 -19.48
N ALA A 627 2.37 -15.91 -18.55
CA ALA A 627 2.15 -16.39 -17.18
C ALA A 627 0.97 -15.71 -16.45
N ALA A 628 0.76 -14.41 -16.65
CA ALA A 628 -0.36 -13.66 -16.07
C ALA A 628 -1.75 -14.14 -16.52
N LEU A 629 -1.85 -14.83 -17.66
CA LEU A 629 -3.09 -15.34 -18.26
C LEU A 629 -3.31 -16.85 -18.00
N GLN A 630 -2.34 -17.53 -17.39
CA GLN A 630 -2.46 -18.96 -17.05
C GLN A 630 -3.49 -19.17 -15.94
N GLU A 631 -4.27 -20.25 -16.02
CA GLU A 631 -5.31 -20.59 -15.01
C GLU A 631 -4.70 -20.79 -13.61
N VAL A 632 -3.61 -21.54 -13.55
CA VAL A 632 -2.84 -21.80 -12.32
C VAL A 632 -1.60 -20.91 -12.31
N LEU A 633 -1.49 -20.05 -11.29
CA LEU A 633 -0.28 -19.27 -11.01
C LEU A 633 0.43 -19.91 -9.81
N VAL A 634 1.74 -20.14 -9.92
CA VAL A 634 2.56 -20.74 -8.85
C VAL A 634 3.38 -19.65 -8.19
N HIS A 635 2.98 -19.24 -6.98
CA HIS A 635 3.69 -18.21 -6.22
C HIS A 635 5.03 -18.75 -5.69
N ARG A 636 6.09 -17.97 -5.88
CA ARG A 636 7.45 -18.28 -5.43
C ARG A 636 7.91 -17.43 -4.27
N THR A 637 7.31 -16.25 -4.11
CA THR A 637 7.63 -15.28 -3.06
C THR A 637 6.43 -15.01 -2.16
N PHE A 638 6.69 -14.58 -0.93
CA PHE A 638 5.64 -14.13 -0.02
C PHE A 638 4.89 -12.91 -0.56
N LEU A 639 5.55 -12.07 -1.38
CA LEU A 639 4.92 -10.91 -2.03
C LEU A 639 3.87 -11.33 -3.07
N GLU A 640 4.15 -12.31 -3.92
CA GLU A 640 3.17 -12.86 -4.88
C GLU A 640 1.94 -13.46 -4.18
N GLU A 641 2.16 -14.12 -3.04
CA GLU A 641 1.11 -14.67 -2.18
C GLU A 641 0.30 -13.55 -1.49
N LEU A 642 0.95 -12.49 -1.00
CA LEU A 642 0.26 -11.30 -0.46
C LEU A 642 -0.62 -10.65 -1.52
N VAL A 643 -0.13 -10.45 -2.75
CA VAL A 643 -0.94 -9.89 -3.85
C VAL A 643 -2.10 -10.82 -4.20
N PHE A 644 -1.89 -12.15 -4.20
CA PHE A 644 -2.99 -13.11 -4.34
C PHE A 644 -4.08 -12.89 -3.29
N TRP A 645 -3.71 -12.75 -2.01
CA TRP A 645 -4.68 -12.48 -0.94
C TRP A 645 -5.31 -11.09 -1.05
N THR A 646 -4.59 -10.08 -1.53
CA THR A 646 -5.14 -8.75 -1.86
C THR A 646 -6.26 -8.85 -2.89
N VAL A 647 -6.06 -9.60 -3.99
CA VAL A 647 -7.11 -9.81 -5.00
C VAL A 647 -8.21 -10.72 -4.47
N LYS A 648 -7.87 -11.78 -3.74
CA LYS A 648 -8.83 -12.78 -3.24
C LYS A 648 -9.81 -12.21 -2.20
N PHE A 649 -9.40 -11.18 -1.46
CA PHE A 649 -10.22 -10.49 -0.46
C PHE A 649 -10.58 -9.05 -0.86
N GLU A 650 -10.65 -8.75 -2.16
CA GLU A 650 -11.19 -7.47 -2.69
C GLU A 650 -10.49 -6.21 -2.11
N PHE A 651 -9.16 -6.22 -2.21
CA PHE A 651 -8.25 -5.16 -1.80
C PHE A 651 -8.48 -4.69 -0.34
N PRO A 652 -8.13 -5.52 0.66
CA PRO A 652 -8.25 -5.15 2.07
C PRO A 652 -7.31 -3.99 2.41
N GLN A 653 -7.86 -2.89 2.95
CA GLN A 653 -7.11 -1.64 3.21
C GLN A 653 -5.80 -1.87 3.97
N LYS A 654 -5.80 -2.72 5.02
CA LYS A 654 -4.59 -3.00 5.81
C LYS A 654 -3.47 -3.67 5.00
N VAL A 655 -3.82 -4.55 4.06
CA VAL A 655 -2.85 -5.20 3.17
C VAL A 655 -2.37 -4.21 2.10
N VAL A 656 -3.28 -3.40 1.55
CA VAL A 656 -2.92 -2.34 0.59
C VAL A 656 -1.95 -1.33 1.23
N CYS A 657 -2.23 -0.82 2.43
CA CYS A 657 -1.33 0.07 3.17
C CYS A 657 0.05 -0.57 3.40
N LEU A 658 0.10 -1.83 3.85
CA LEU A 658 1.37 -2.55 4.01
C LEU A 658 2.15 -2.64 2.69
N LEU A 659 1.48 -3.01 1.60
CA LEU A 659 2.12 -3.15 0.29
C LEU A 659 2.61 -1.81 -0.29
N LEU A 660 1.88 -0.72 -0.04
CA LEU A 660 2.24 0.62 -0.54
C LEU A 660 3.32 1.31 0.30
N ASN A 661 3.34 1.11 1.63
CA ASN A 661 4.34 1.75 2.51
C ASN A 661 5.78 1.30 2.24
N MET A 662 5.97 0.16 1.55
CA MET A 662 7.29 -0.33 1.14
C MET A 662 7.74 0.19 -0.25
N LEU A 663 6.91 0.96 -0.97
CA LEU A 663 7.23 1.51 -2.30
C LEU A 663 8.45 2.46 -2.41
N PRO A 664 8.97 3.11 -1.34
CA PRO A 664 10.21 3.85 -1.43
C PRO A 664 11.42 2.98 -1.81
N ASP A 665 11.38 1.67 -1.54
CA ASP A 665 12.38 0.72 -2.00
C ASP A 665 12.15 0.38 -3.50
N PRO A 666 13.14 0.63 -4.38
CA PRO A 666 12.96 0.49 -5.83
C PRO A 666 12.90 -0.96 -6.30
N ASP A 667 13.61 -1.88 -5.63
CA ASP A 667 13.64 -3.30 -5.97
C ASP A 667 12.33 -3.96 -5.55
N TYR A 668 11.83 -3.63 -4.35
CA TYR A 668 10.48 -3.97 -3.91
C TYR A 668 9.41 -3.39 -4.85
N LYS A 669 9.53 -2.13 -5.27
CA LYS A 669 8.57 -1.52 -6.20
C LYS A 669 8.52 -2.25 -7.55
N GLU A 670 9.66 -2.70 -8.08
CA GLU A 670 9.68 -3.55 -9.27
C GLU A 670 9.06 -4.92 -9.00
N ALA A 671 9.38 -5.57 -7.88
CA ALA A 671 8.83 -6.87 -7.51
C ALA A 671 7.29 -6.85 -7.28
N LEU A 672 6.77 -5.83 -6.59
CA LEU A 672 5.33 -5.63 -6.38
C LEU A 672 4.63 -5.38 -7.71
N THR A 673 5.20 -4.55 -8.58
CA THR A 673 4.64 -4.32 -9.92
C THR A 673 4.59 -5.62 -10.72
N GLN A 674 5.64 -6.44 -10.71
CA GLN A 674 5.64 -7.74 -11.38
C GLN A 674 4.54 -8.67 -10.82
N ALA A 675 4.42 -8.79 -9.49
CA ALA A 675 3.38 -9.58 -8.85
C ALA A 675 1.96 -9.08 -9.19
N PHE A 676 1.75 -7.76 -9.24
CA PHE A 676 0.48 -7.14 -9.63
C PHE A 676 0.10 -7.48 -11.09
N VAL A 677 1.06 -7.41 -12.02
CA VAL A 677 0.86 -7.77 -13.42
C VAL A 677 0.52 -9.26 -13.59
N LEU A 678 1.15 -10.16 -12.83
CA LEU A 678 0.82 -11.59 -12.83
C LEU A 678 -0.62 -11.89 -12.36
N HIS A 679 -1.18 -11.04 -11.50
CA HIS A 679 -2.56 -11.16 -11.00
C HIS A 679 -3.59 -10.32 -11.77
N TYR A 680 -3.19 -9.55 -12.80
CA TYR A 680 -4.05 -8.56 -13.45
C TYR A 680 -5.33 -9.15 -14.09
N SER A 681 -5.22 -10.34 -14.70
CA SER A 681 -6.38 -11.10 -15.21
C SER A 681 -7.37 -11.51 -14.11
N ARG A 682 -6.87 -11.77 -12.90
CA ARG A 682 -7.67 -12.13 -11.72
C ARG A 682 -8.33 -10.89 -11.10
N ILE A 683 -7.66 -9.73 -11.15
CA ILE A 683 -8.26 -8.42 -10.79
C ILE A 683 -9.46 -8.12 -11.70
N SER A 684 -9.35 -8.35 -13.01
CA SER A 684 -10.46 -8.24 -13.96
C SER A 684 -11.65 -9.14 -13.59
N MET A 685 -11.39 -10.43 -13.31
CA MET A 685 -12.42 -11.39 -12.88
C MET A 685 -13.05 -11.07 -11.52
N MET A 686 -12.31 -10.40 -10.63
CA MET A 686 -12.78 -9.93 -9.33
C MET A 686 -13.72 -8.72 -9.51
N LEU A 687 -13.31 -7.71 -10.29
CA LEU A 687 -14.12 -6.52 -10.59
C LEU A 687 -15.46 -6.87 -11.24
N GLU A 688 -15.46 -7.83 -12.18
CA GLU A 688 -16.67 -8.35 -12.84
C GLU A 688 -17.71 -8.93 -11.85
N ARG A 689 -17.25 -9.48 -10.72
CA ARG A 689 -18.06 -10.25 -9.77
C ARG A 689 -18.38 -9.49 -8.48
N SER A 690 -17.86 -8.28 -8.31
CA SER A 690 -18.00 -7.52 -7.08
C SER A 690 -19.46 -7.11 -6.82
N SER A 691 -19.84 -7.13 -5.54
CA SER A 691 -21.08 -6.54 -5.04
C SER A 691 -20.97 -5.02 -4.79
N ASP A 692 -19.76 -4.46 -4.77
CA ASP A 692 -19.48 -3.04 -4.58
C ASP A 692 -18.39 -2.58 -5.58
N PRO A 693 -18.74 -2.43 -6.88
CA PRO A 693 -17.78 -2.08 -7.92
C PRO A 693 -17.14 -0.71 -7.71
N ASP A 694 -17.88 0.28 -7.19
CA ASP A 694 -17.39 1.65 -6.98
C ASP A 694 -16.23 1.68 -5.99
N THR A 695 -16.43 1.16 -4.78
CA THR A 695 -15.37 1.16 -3.74
C THR A 695 -14.16 0.34 -4.21
N LEU A 696 -14.40 -0.82 -4.83
CA LEU A 696 -13.33 -1.71 -5.26
C LEU A 696 -12.51 -1.12 -6.42
N SER A 697 -13.19 -0.49 -7.39
CA SER A 697 -12.54 0.20 -8.51
C SER A 697 -11.57 1.29 -8.05
N ASN A 698 -12.00 2.11 -7.09
CA ASN A 698 -11.14 3.14 -6.50
C ASN A 698 -9.90 2.55 -5.80
N ARG A 699 -10.03 1.43 -5.07
CA ARG A 699 -8.89 0.76 -4.43
C ARG A 699 -7.91 0.14 -5.43
N VAL A 700 -8.41 -0.45 -6.52
CA VAL A 700 -7.57 -0.99 -7.60
C VAL A 700 -6.75 0.15 -8.23
N VAL A 701 -7.42 1.24 -8.64
CA VAL A 701 -6.76 2.40 -9.26
C VAL A 701 -5.76 3.08 -8.33
N HIS A 702 -6.08 3.19 -7.04
CA HIS A 702 -5.15 3.74 -6.04
C HIS A 702 -3.83 2.94 -5.96
N VAL A 703 -3.88 1.61 -6.13
CA VAL A 703 -2.65 0.80 -6.19
C VAL A 703 -1.98 0.92 -7.55
N SER A 704 -2.70 0.71 -8.65
CA SER A 704 -2.12 0.62 -9.99
C SER A 704 -1.48 1.93 -10.46
N VAL A 705 -2.03 3.09 -10.10
CA VAL A 705 -1.42 4.39 -10.40
C VAL A 705 -0.03 4.51 -9.76
N GLN A 706 0.16 4.04 -8.52
CA GLN A 706 1.47 4.09 -7.85
C GLN A 706 2.51 3.18 -8.51
N LEU A 707 2.08 2.12 -9.18
CA LEU A 707 2.93 1.14 -9.88
C LEU A 707 3.25 1.56 -11.33
N PHE A 708 2.25 2.03 -12.09
CA PHE A 708 2.36 2.28 -13.53
C PHE A 708 2.70 3.71 -13.93
N SER A 709 2.73 4.68 -13.01
CA SER A 709 3.08 6.07 -13.34
C SER A 709 4.57 6.29 -13.67
N ASN A 710 5.45 5.32 -13.39
CA ASN A 710 6.87 5.40 -13.76
C ASN A 710 7.09 4.81 -15.17
N GLU A 711 7.46 5.66 -16.13
CA GLU A 711 7.69 5.30 -17.54
C GLU A 711 8.63 4.08 -17.71
N ALA A 712 9.80 4.11 -17.06
CA ALA A 712 10.81 3.07 -17.20
C ALA A 712 10.35 1.73 -16.60
N LEU A 713 9.57 1.75 -15.52
CA LEU A 713 8.98 0.55 -14.94
C LEU A 713 7.84 0.01 -15.82
N ALA A 714 6.94 0.88 -16.29
CA ALA A 714 5.84 0.50 -17.19
C ALA A 714 6.35 -0.12 -18.50
N LEU A 715 7.40 0.46 -19.11
CA LEU A 715 8.05 -0.11 -20.29
C LEU A 715 8.66 -1.49 -20.00
N ARG A 716 9.40 -1.64 -18.90
CA ARG A 716 9.97 -2.95 -18.50
C ARG A 716 8.88 -4.01 -18.26
N MET A 717 7.72 -3.63 -17.73
CA MET A 717 6.58 -4.56 -17.59
C MET A 717 5.95 -4.92 -18.94
N ALA A 718 5.83 -3.95 -19.85
CA ALA A 718 5.36 -4.19 -21.21
C ALA A 718 6.30 -5.10 -22.02
N GLU A 719 7.61 -5.09 -21.72
CA GLU A 719 8.61 -5.94 -22.37
C GLU A 719 8.79 -7.32 -21.71
N LYS A 720 8.91 -7.39 -20.37
CA LYS A 720 9.19 -8.65 -19.65
C LYS A 720 7.94 -9.50 -19.43
N LEU A 721 6.79 -8.87 -19.18
CA LEU A 721 5.54 -9.55 -18.76
C LEU A 721 4.38 -9.35 -19.75
N ASN A 722 4.63 -8.75 -20.92
CA ASN A 722 3.63 -8.45 -21.93
C ASN A 722 2.44 -7.63 -21.41
N LEU A 723 2.68 -6.66 -20.50
CA LEU A 723 1.64 -5.88 -19.81
C LEU A 723 0.48 -5.42 -20.71
N LEU A 724 0.80 -4.85 -21.89
CA LEU A 724 -0.21 -4.38 -22.84
C LEU A 724 -1.13 -5.50 -23.35
N HIS A 725 -0.58 -6.68 -23.63
CA HIS A 725 -1.38 -7.85 -24.02
C HIS A 725 -2.27 -8.29 -22.84
N VAL A 726 -1.72 -8.34 -21.63
CA VAL A 726 -2.47 -8.72 -20.41
C VAL A 726 -3.64 -7.76 -20.18
N MET A 727 -3.43 -6.46 -20.32
CA MET A 727 -4.47 -5.43 -20.19
C MET A 727 -5.58 -5.58 -21.25
N VAL A 728 -5.22 -5.62 -22.53
CA VAL A 728 -6.18 -5.71 -23.65
C VAL A 728 -6.96 -7.02 -23.61
N ILE A 729 -6.30 -8.15 -23.29
CA ILE A 729 -6.97 -9.46 -23.18
C ILE A 729 -7.91 -9.50 -21.97
N SER A 730 -7.54 -8.90 -20.84
CA SER A 730 -8.40 -8.82 -19.65
C SER A 730 -9.66 -7.98 -19.94
N LEU A 731 -9.50 -6.81 -20.57
CA LEU A 731 -10.63 -5.98 -21.04
C LEU A 731 -11.54 -6.75 -22.01
N LYS A 732 -10.96 -7.40 -23.02
CA LYS A 732 -11.68 -8.21 -24.00
C LYS A 732 -12.45 -9.35 -23.33
N TYR A 733 -11.87 -10.01 -22.34
CA TYR A 733 -12.50 -11.11 -21.61
C TYR A 733 -13.75 -10.67 -20.82
N MET A 734 -13.75 -9.48 -20.23
CA MET A 734 -14.95 -8.91 -19.59
C MET A 734 -16.07 -8.67 -20.62
N MET A 735 -15.72 -8.10 -21.78
CA MET A 735 -16.70 -7.74 -22.82
C MET A 735 -17.30 -8.95 -23.54
N VAL A 736 -16.49 -9.98 -23.84
CA VAL A 736 -16.94 -11.20 -24.52
C VAL A 736 -18.11 -11.90 -23.80
N LYS A 737 -18.16 -11.83 -22.46
CA LYS A 737 -19.21 -12.44 -21.64
C LYS A 737 -20.57 -11.75 -21.72
N ILE A 738 -20.60 -10.50 -22.17
CA ILE A 738 -21.80 -9.66 -22.25
C ILE A 738 -22.21 -9.36 -23.69
N LEU A 739 -21.67 -10.09 -24.66
CA LEU A 739 -22.03 -9.92 -26.06
C LEU A 739 -23.47 -10.38 -26.36
N ILE A 740 -24.16 -9.57 -27.16
CA ILE A 740 -25.48 -9.84 -27.73
C ILE A 740 -25.42 -9.67 -29.27
N PRO A 741 -26.26 -10.38 -30.04
CA PRO A 741 -26.33 -10.18 -31.49
C PRO A 741 -26.65 -8.73 -31.83
N ASN A 742 -25.96 -8.18 -32.82
CA ASN A 742 -26.22 -6.84 -33.30
C ASN A 742 -27.51 -6.80 -34.14
N VAL A 743 -28.37 -5.81 -33.88
CA VAL A 743 -29.68 -5.67 -34.56
C VAL A 743 -29.71 -4.55 -35.60
N LEU A 744 -28.57 -3.92 -35.90
CA LEU A 744 -28.46 -2.88 -36.92
C LEU A 744 -28.58 -3.51 -38.32
N HIS A 745 -29.24 -2.83 -39.25
CA HIS A 745 -29.51 -3.29 -40.61
C HIS A 745 -30.47 -4.50 -40.66
N ASP A 746 -30.07 -5.62 -41.28
CA ASP A 746 -30.89 -6.81 -41.47
C ASP A 746 -30.48 -7.92 -40.49
N PRO A 747 -31.25 -8.19 -39.42
CA PRO A 747 -30.85 -9.15 -38.38
C PRO A 747 -30.75 -10.61 -38.86
N GLU A 748 -31.32 -10.96 -40.02
CA GLU A 748 -31.18 -12.32 -40.58
C GLU A 748 -29.85 -12.50 -41.33
N LYS A 749 -29.18 -11.40 -41.69
CA LYS A 749 -27.90 -11.39 -42.43
C LYS A 749 -26.74 -10.80 -41.63
N ASN A 750 -27.03 -10.17 -40.49
CA ASN A 750 -26.05 -9.62 -39.57
C ASN A 750 -25.57 -10.71 -38.60
N PHE A 751 -24.26 -10.98 -38.58
CA PHE A 751 -23.61 -11.91 -37.65
C PHE A 751 -22.63 -11.20 -36.70
N HIS A 752 -22.67 -9.87 -36.64
CA HIS A 752 -21.91 -9.05 -35.71
C HIS A 752 -22.46 -9.15 -34.28
N TYR A 753 -21.60 -8.98 -33.29
CA TYR A 753 -21.94 -9.01 -31.86
C TYR A 753 -21.42 -7.76 -31.15
N VAL A 754 -22.24 -7.21 -30.25
CA VAL A 754 -21.95 -5.99 -29.49
C VAL A 754 -22.19 -6.15 -28.00
N VAL A 755 -21.58 -5.31 -27.18
CA VAL A 755 -21.75 -5.34 -25.71
C VAL A 755 -23.18 -4.96 -25.28
N ASP A 756 -23.73 -5.73 -24.35
CA ASP A 756 -25.00 -5.45 -23.68
C ASP A 756 -24.83 -4.37 -22.61
N CYS A 757 -25.09 -3.11 -22.99
CA CYS A 757 -25.14 -1.95 -22.10
C CYS A 757 -26.17 -2.09 -20.95
N GLY A 758 -27.03 -3.11 -20.98
CA GLY A 758 -27.94 -3.49 -19.90
C GLY A 758 -27.27 -4.22 -18.73
N ARG A 759 -26.05 -4.74 -18.87
CA ARG A 759 -25.34 -5.53 -17.84
C ARG A 759 -24.66 -4.69 -16.77
N GLN A 760 -24.49 -5.28 -15.59
CA GLN A 760 -23.80 -4.68 -14.44
C GLN A 760 -22.40 -4.18 -14.82
N VAL A 761 -21.62 -4.96 -15.58
CA VAL A 761 -20.28 -4.58 -16.06
C VAL A 761 -20.27 -3.23 -16.78
N MET A 762 -21.32 -2.92 -17.54
CA MET A 762 -21.46 -1.67 -18.29
C MET A 762 -22.05 -0.55 -17.45
N LYS A 763 -23.06 -0.85 -16.62
CA LYS A 763 -23.81 0.13 -15.81
C LYS A 763 -23.03 0.65 -14.61
N GLU A 764 -22.32 -0.25 -13.93
CA GLU A 764 -21.53 0.04 -12.72
C GLU A 764 -20.03 0.22 -13.05
N HIS A 765 -19.71 0.52 -14.32
CA HIS A 765 -18.35 0.83 -14.80
C HIS A 765 -17.24 -0.16 -14.37
N CYS A 766 -17.53 -1.46 -14.19
CA CYS A 766 -16.57 -2.45 -13.68
C CYS A 766 -15.27 -2.56 -14.50
N TYR A 767 -15.29 -2.15 -15.78
CA TYR A 767 -14.14 -2.14 -16.69
C TYR A 767 -13.23 -0.91 -16.52
N TRP A 768 -13.72 0.16 -15.87
CA TRP A 768 -13.05 1.46 -15.81
C TRP A 768 -11.63 1.41 -15.20
N PRO A 769 -11.34 0.64 -14.12
CA PRO A 769 -9.98 0.53 -13.61
C PRO A 769 -8.97 0.07 -14.66
N LEU A 770 -9.34 -0.92 -15.47
CA LEU A 770 -8.46 -1.47 -16.50
C LEU A 770 -8.24 -0.48 -17.66
N VAL A 771 -9.25 0.31 -18.00
CA VAL A 771 -9.16 1.38 -19.01
C VAL A 771 -8.30 2.53 -18.48
N SER A 772 -8.46 2.90 -17.22
CA SER A 772 -7.66 3.93 -16.54
C SER A 772 -6.17 3.55 -16.53
N ASP A 773 -5.86 2.31 -16.13
CA ASP A 773 -4.50 1.76 -16.13
C ASP A 773 -3.89 1.73 -17.54
N LEU A 774 -4.64 1.25 -18.53
CA LEU A 774 -4.20 1.25 -19.93
C LEU A 774 -3.92 2.68 -20.42
N ASN A 775 -4.78 3.64 -20.10
CA ASN A 775 -4.60 5.03 -20.48
C ASN A 775 -3.38 5.69 -19.80
N ASN A 776 -3.14 5.39 -18.51
CA ASN A 776 -1.95 5.81 -17.79
C ASN A 776 -0.68 5.25 -18.47
N VAL A 777 -0.66 3.95 -18.77
CA VAL A 777 0.48 3.30 -19.44
C VAL A 777 0.69 3.82 -20.87
N LEU A 778 -0.37 4.13 -21.62
CA LEU A 778 -0.29 4.73 -22.96
C LEU A 778 0.04 6.23 -22.95
N SER A 779 0.01 6.91 -21.80
CA SER A 779 0.52 8.29 -21.69
C SER A 779 2.05 8.35 -21.86
N HIS A 780 2.76 7.25 -21.56
CA HIS A 780 4.21 7.13 -21.73
C HIS A 780 4.60 6.85 -23.19
N ARG A 781 5.40 7.73 -23.80
CA ARG A 781 5.72 7.65 -25.24
C ARG A 781 6.35 6.32 -25.67
N PRO A 782 7.33 5.72 -24.96
CA PRO A 782 7.91 4.45 -25.40
C PRO A 782 6.90 3.31 -25.42
N VAL A 783 5.94 3.33 -24.48
CA VAL A 783 4.94 2.27 -24.36
C VAL A 783 3.84 2.42 -25.41
N ALA A 784 3.41 3.66 -25.72
CA ALA A 784 2.51 3.93 -26.84
C ALA A 784 3.14 3.58 -28.21
N VAL A 785 4.43 3.85 -28.40
CA VAL A 785 5.18 3.42 -29.59
C VAL A 785 5.24 1.89 -29.67
N LYS A 786 5.50 1.20 -28.56
CA LYS A 786 5.46 -0.27 -28.48
C LYS A 786 4.07 -0.82 -28.84
N PHE A 787 2.99 -0.18 -28.37
CA PHE A 787 1.62 -0.54 -28.70
C PHE A 787 1.36 -0.46 -30.21
N MET A 788 1.72 0.66 -30.86
CA MET A 788 1.46 0.88 -32.30
C MET A 788 2.45 0.15 -33.24
N SER A 789 3.55 -0.38 -32.70
CA SER A 789 4.53 -1.17 -33.47
C SER A 789 4.20 -2.65 -33.53
N ASP A 790 3.25 -3.12 -32.71
CA ASP A 790 2.89 -4.53 -32.57
C ASP A 790 1.56 -4.82 -33.29
N ASP A 791 1.67 -5.46 -34.46
CA ASP A 791 0.52 -5.72 -35.32
C ASP A 791 -0.50 -6.68 -34.68
N ALA A 792 -0.05 -7.63 -33.84
CA ALA A 792 -0.94 -8.57 -33.14
C ALA A 792 -1.71 -7.87 -32.01
N LEU A 793 -1.06 -6.94 -31.31
CA LEU A 793 -1.71 -6.11 -30.31
C LEU A 793 -2.71 -5.13 -30.92
N LEU A 794 -2.41 -4.56 -32.10
CA LEU A 794 -3.36 -3.76 -32.88
C LEU A 794 -4.57 -4.59 -33.34
N GLU A 795 -4.35 -5.80 -33.87
CA GLU A 795 -5.44 -6.72 -34.25
C GLU A 795 -6.36 -7.03 -33.06
N MET A 796 -5.78 -7.36 -31.89
CA MET A 796 -6.55 -7.58 -30.66
C MET A 796 -7.31 -6.33 -30.20
N TRP A 797 -6.70 -5.14 -30.32
CA TRP A 797 -7.33 -3.87 -29.96
C TRP A 797 -8.51 -3.55 -30.86
N PHE A 798 -8.36 -3.68 -32.19
CA PHE A 798 -9.47 -3.46 -33.10
C PHE A 798 -10.57 -4.53 -32.99
N THR A 799 -10.22 -5.79 -32.66
CA THR A 799 -11.22 -6.81 -32.29
C THR A 799 -12.00 -6.42 -31.03
N PHE A 800 -11.37 -5.76 -30.06
CA PHE A 800 -12.05 -5.23 -28.88
C PHE A 800 -12.96 -4.04 -29.25
N LEU A 801 -12.49 -3.09 -30.06
CA LEU A 801 -13.30 -1.96 -30.55
C LEU A 801 -14.52 -2.38 -31.38
N GLN A 802 -14.42 -3.47 -32.16
CA GLN A 802 -15.57 -4.05 -32.89
C GLN A 802 -16.76 -4.35 -31.95
N MET A 803 -16.53 -4.73 -30.68
CA MET A 803 -17.60 -5.04 -29.72
C MET A 803 -18.44 -3.80 -29.31
N PHE A 804 -17.92 -2.59 -29.56
CA PHE A 804 -18.61 -1.32 -29.34
C PHE A 804 -19.15 -0.73 -30.67
N GLN A 805 -18.75 -1.27 -31.82
CA GLN A 805 -19.15 -0.80 -33.14
C GLN A 805 -20.60 -1.18 -33.44
N GLY A 806 -21.48 -0.16 -33.47
CA GLY A 806 -22.91 -0.32 -33.67
C GLY A 806 -23.67 -0.76 -32.43
N MET A 807 -23.12 -0.60 -31.21
CA MET A 807 -23.81 -0.95 -29.96
C MET A 807 -25.01 -0.02 -29.67
N ASN A 808 -25.84 -0.39 -28.68
CA ASN A 808 -27.01 0.39 -28.22
C ASN A 808 -27.86 0.94 -29.39
N VAL A 809 -28.32 0.04 -30.27
CA VAL A 809 -29.17 0.39 -31.44
C VAL A 809 -30.55 0.83 -30.96
N ASN A 810 -30.99 1.98 -31.45
CA ASN A 810 -32.28 2.61 -31.11
C ASN A 810 -33.20 2.64 -32.32
N GLN A 811 -34.51 2.53 -32.08
CA GLN A 811 -35.52 2.77 -33.10
C GLN A 811 -35.95 4.24 -33.06
N ARG A 812 -35.99 4.91 -34.22
CA ARG A 812 -36.41 6.30 -34.32
C ARG A 812 -37.93 6.41 -34.24
N GLU A 813 -38.41 6.94 -33.12
CA GLU A 813 -39.83 7.29 -32.95
C GLU A 813 -40.21 8.49 -33.82
N MET A 814 -41.25 8.32 -34.65
CA MET A 814 -41.72 9.32 -35.62
C MET A 814 -43.08 9.94 -35.26
N SER A 815 -43.79 9.36 -34.30
CA SER A 815 -45.19 9.70 -33.99
C SER A 815 -45.48 10.10 -32.53
N ALA A 816 -44.59 9.75 -31.59
CA ALA A 816 -44.77 10.03 -30.17
C ALA A 816 -43.51 10.70 -29.59
N HIS A 817 -43.69 11.53 -28.56
CA HIS A 817 -42.58 12.07 -27.80
C HIS A 817 -42.08 11.02 -26.80
N VAL A 818 -40.75 10.83 -26.73
CA VAL A 818 -40.11 9.94 -25.76
C VAL A 818 -39.85 10.74 -24.48
N GLU A 819 -40.64 10.51 -23.45
CA GLU A 819 -40.56 11.26 -22.17
C GLU A 819 -39.32 10.91 -21.34
N PHE A 820 -38.77 9.70 -21.49
CA PHE A 820 -37.64 9.21 -20.71
C PHE A 820 -36.68 8.39 -21.58
N GLU A 821 -35.38 8.69 -21.52
CA GLU A 821 -34.35 7.90 -22.18
C GLU A 821 -34.05 6.59 -21.42
N PRO A 822 -33.70 5.49 -22.11
CA PRO A 822 -33.25 4.26 -21.46
C PRO A 822 -31.94 4.47 -20.68
N ASN A 823 -31.85 3.89 -19.48
CA ASN A 823 -30.62 3.91 -18.66
C ASN A 823 -29.37 3.30 -19.36
N THR A 824 -29.53 2.62 -20.51
CA THR A 824 -28.41 2.11 -21.32
C THR A 824 -27.67 3.21 -22.08
N TYR A 825 -28.28 4.38 -22.31
CA TYR A 825 -27.66 5.49 -23.03
C TYR A 825 -26.38 5.97 -22.33
N TYR A 826 -26.47 6.28 -21.04
CA TYR A 826 -25.32 6.74 -20.24
C TYR A 826 -24.18 5.70 -20.27
N ALA A 827 -24.50 4.43 -20.01
CA ALA A 827 -23.51 3.35 -20.05
C ALA A 827 -22.84 3.19 -21.43
N ALA A 828 -23.58 3.36 -22.53
CA ALA A 828 -23.04 3.25 -23.88
C ALA A 828 -22.14 4.45 -24.25
N PHE A 829 -22.57 5.68 -23.95
CA PHE A 829 -21.76 6.88 -24.19
C PHE A 829 -20.48 6.91 -23.34
N SER A 830 -20.58 6.60 -22.06
CA SER A 830 -19.41 6.51 -21.18
C SER A 830 -18.44 5.42 -21.63
N ALA A 831 -18.93 4.22 -21.99
CA ALA A 831 -18.06 3.15 -22.45
C ALA A 831 -17.33 3.48 -23.76
N GLU A 832 -17.99 4.13 -24.72
CA GLU A 832 -17.30 4.56 -25.95
C GLU A 832 -16.27 5.68 -25.68
N LEU A 833 -16.60 6.62 -24.79
CA LEU A 833 -15.70 7.70 -24.40
C LEU A 833 -14.46 7.15 -23.68
N GLU A 834 -14.68 6.33 -22.65
CA GLU A 834 -13.65 5.80 -21.77
C GLU A 834 -12.84 4.70 -22.46
N ALA A 835 -13.49 3.60 -22.88
CA ALA A 835 -12.79 2.41 -23.37
C ALA A 835 -12.31 2.50 -24.82
N SER A 836 -12.78 3.48 -25.59
CA SER A 836 -12.40 3.66 -27.00
C SER A 836 -11.74 5.01 -27.27
N ALA A 837 -12.40 6.13 -26.92
CA ALA A 837 -11.92 7.46 -27.33
C ALA A 837 -10.71 7.95 -26.52
N TYR A 838 -10.62 7.72 -25.20
CA TYR A 838 -9.44 8.13 -24.44
C TYR A 838 -8.15 7.41 -24.89
N PRO A 839 -8.11 6.07 -25.06
CA PRO A 839 -6.96 5.40 -25.66
C PRO A 839 -6.62 5.90 -27.07
N MET A 840 -7.62 6.24 -27.89
CA MET A 840 -7.41 6.83 -29.23
C MET A 840 -6.61 8.13 -29.13
N TRP A 841 -7.02 9.05 -28.25
CA TRP A 841 -6.36 10.33 -28.06
C TRP A 841 -4.98 10.20 -27.39
N ALA A 842 -4.81 9.26 -26.46
CA ALA A 842 -3.52 8.95 -25.84
C ALA A 842 -2.50 8.52 -26.91
N LEU A 843 -2.84 7.55 -27.76
CA LEU A 843 -2.00 7.12 -28.88
C LEU A 843 -1.71 8.28 -29.85
N LEU A 844 -2.75 9.05 -30.24
CA LEU A 844 -2.62 10.17 -31.18
C LEU A 844 -1.68 11.27 -30.66
N SER A 845 -1.66 11.49 -29.34
CA SER A 845 -0.86 12.56 -28.70
C SER A 845 0.65 12.43 -28.95
N HIS A 846 1.12 11.24 -29.32
CA HIS A 846 2.52 10.91 -29.62
C HIS A 846 2.89 11.06 -31.11
N LEU A 847 1.90 11.18 -32.01
CA LEU A 847 2.08 11.12 -33.47
C LEU A 847 2.23 12.51 -34.10
N ARG A 848 3.15 13.33 -33.58
CA ARG A 848 3.20 14.78 -33.87
C ARG A 848 3.94 15.18 -35.14
N ASP A 849 4.72 14.28 -35.73
CA ASP A 849 5.62 14.58 -36.85
C ASP A 849 5.85 13.36 -37.77
N SER A 850 6.51 13.59 -38.89
CA SER A 850 6.76 12.59 -39.94
C SER A 850 7.64 11.41 -39.52
N SER A 851 8.40 11.48 -38.41
CA SER A 851 9.17 10.33 -37.90
C SER A 851 8.28 9.21 -37.36
N THR A 852 7.03 9.52 -37.06
CA THR A 852 6.04 8.58 -36.50
C THR A 852 5.01 8.10 -37.54
N VAL A 853 5.19 8.45 -38.82
CA VAL A 853 4.19 8.20 -39.86
C VAL A 853 3.94 6.71 -40.15
N ASP A 854 4.95 5.86 -39.93
CA ASP A 854 4.82 4.42 -40.12
C ASP A 854 3.92 3.78 -39.05
N LEU A 855 3.89 4.34 -37.84
CA LEU A 855 2.96 3.92 -36.77
C LEU A 855 1.52 4.29 -37.14
N THR A 856 1.29 5.50 -37.64
CA THR A 856 -0.02 5.93 -38.16
C THR A 856 -0.49 5.03 -39.29
N HIS A 857 0.40 4.65 -40.21
CA HIS A 857 0.08 3.73 -41.30
C HIS A 857 -0.34 2.34 -40.78
N ARG A 858 0.36 1.79 -39.77
CA ARG A 858 -0.04 0.52 -39.12
C ARG A 858 -1.43 0.61 -38.51
N VAL A 859 -1.71 1.65 -37.72
CA VAL A 859 -3.02 1.86 -37.09
C VAL A 859 -4.12 2.05 -38.15
N LEU A 860 -3.86 2.81 -39.22
CA LEU A 860 -4.80 2.97 -40.34
C LEU A 860 -5.08 1.64 -41.06
N THR A 861 -4.05 0.82 -41.28
CA THR A 861 -4.20 -0.50 -41.91
C THR A 861 -5.07 -1.42 -41.05
N ALA A 862 -4.80 -1.49 -39.73
CA ALA A 862 -5.58 -2.30 -38.80
C ALA A 862 -7.03 -1.79 -38.64
N ALA A 863 -7.23 -0.48 -38.56
CA ALA A 863 -8.55 0.14 -38.56
C ALA A 863 -9.34 -0.16 -39.83
N LEU A 864 -8.67 -0.15 -40.99
CA LEU A 864 -9.30 -0.46 -42.27
C LEU A 864 -9.69 -1.95 -42.36
N ASN A 865 -8.80 -2.87 -41.99
CA ASN A 865 -9.12 -4.30 -41.94
C ASN A 865 -10.35 -4.57 -41.05
N ALA A 866 -10.37 -4.00 -39.85
CA ALA A 866 -11.49 -4.14 -38.92
C ALA A 866 -12.80 -3.49 -39.43
N LEU A 867 -12.72 -2.39 -40.19
CA LEU A 867 -13.88 -1.82 -40.87
C LEU A 867 -14.41 -2.74 -41.98
N GLN A 868 -13.52 -3.39 -42.74
CA GLN A 868 -13.90 -4.32 -43.82
C GLN A 868 -14.60 -5.56 -43.23
N GLU A 869 -13.97 -6.20 -42.25
CA GLU A 869 -14.55 -7.33 -41.50
C GLU A 869 -15.92 -6.98 -40.93
N TRP A 870 -16.06 -5.78 -40.36
CA TRP A 870 -17.32 -5.32 -39.79
C TRP A 870 -18.39 -5.05 -40.85
N PHE A 871 -18.06 -4.45 -42.01
CA PHE A 871 -19.00 -4.28 -43.12
C PHE A 871 -19.46 -5.63 -43.68
N ASP A 872 -18.56 -6.61 -43.77
CA ASP A 872 -18.90 -7.98 -44.16
C ASP A 872 -19.81 -8.65 -43.10
N ALA A 873 -19.56 -8.40 -41.80
CA ALA A 873 -20.36 -8.91 -40.68
C ALA A 873 -21.80 -8.37 -40.62
N ILE A 874 -22.03 -7.13 -41.04
CA ILE A 874 -23.38 -6.55 -41.20
C ILE A 874 -23.96 -6.74 -42.61
N ASN A 875 -23.28 -7.50 -43.49
CA ASN A 875 -23.64 -7.76 -44.88
C ASN A 875 -23.86 -6.47 -45.73
N LEU A 876 -23.11 -5.40 -45.45
CA LEU A 876 -23.21 -4.12 -46.13
C LEU A 876 -22.18 -4.02 -47.28
N THR A 877 -22.53 -4.60 -48.43
CA THR A 877 -21.63 -4.70 -49.60
C THR A 877 -21.84 -3.62 -50.67
N GLN A 878 -22.88 -2.79 -50.54
CA GLN A 878 -23.20 -1.71 -51.48
C GLN A 878 -23.70 -0.46 -50.73
N PRO A 879 -23.49 0.76 -51.26
CA PRO A 879 -23.95 2.00 -50.62
C PRO A 879 -25.49 2.19 -50.63
N ASN A 880 -26.25 1.26 -51.19
CA ASN A 880 -27.72 1.28 -51.24
C ASN A 880 -28.33 0.76 -49.92
N ILE A 881 -28.20 1.55 -48.85
CA ILE A 881 -28.80 1.25 -47.55
C ILE A 881 -30.30 1.56 -47.59
N VAL A 882 -31.13 0.59 -47.19
CA VAL A 882 -32.58 0.78 -47.01
C VAL A 882 -32.84 1.46 -45.67
N GLU A 883 -33.72 2.46 -45.65
CA GLU A 883 -34.05 3.21 -44.42
C GLU A 883 -34.91 2.37 -43.46
N ASN A 884 -34.27 1.76 -42.45
CA ASN A 884 -34.93 0.92 -41.44
C ASN A 884 -35.35 1.69 -40.16
N TYR A 885 -35.17 3.02 -40.13
CA TYR A 885 -35.36 3.89 -38.96
C TYR A 885 -34.56 3.47 -37.71
N GLN A 886 -33.50 2.68 -37.88
CA GLN A 886 -32.57 2.27 -36.83
C GLN A 886 -31.38 3.24 -36.75
N VAL A 887 -30.93 3.53 -35.53
CA VAL A 887 -29.88 4.52 -35.24
C VAL A 887 -28.90 3.95 -34.21
N SER A 888 -27.59 4.15 -34.41
CA SER A 888 -26.57 3.93 -33.38
C SER A 888 -25.55 5.07 -33.42
N PHE A 889 -25.32 5.68 -32.26
CA PHE A 889 -24.35 6.76 -32.10
C PHE A 889 -22.89 6.27 -31.99
N HIS A 890 -22.71 4.95 -31.85
CA HIS A 890 -21.46 4.33 -31.42
C HIS A 890 -20.71 3.69 -32.59
N LEU A 891 -19.88 4.49 -33.26
CA LEU A 891 -19.08 4.11 -34.43
C LEU A 891 -17.56 4.31 -34.16
N PRO A 892 -16.96 3.63 -33.17
CA PRO A 892 -15.55 3.80 -32.80
C PRO A 892 -14.59 3.52 -33.96
N LEU A 893 -14.81 2.48 -34.77
CA LEU A 893 -13.91 2.15 -35.89
C LEU A 893 -13.85 3.28 -36.93
N HIS A 894 -14.99 3.91 -37.21
CA HIS A 894 -15.08 5.05 -38.13
C HIS A 894 -14.34 6.27 -37.56
N ARG A 895 -14.47 6.51 -36.24
CA ARG A 895 -13.74 7.60 -35.56
C ARG A 895 -12.23 7.37 -35.57
N TYR A 896 -11.76 6.17 -35.25
CA TYR A 896 -10.34 5.80 -35.32
C TYR A 896 -9.78 6.05 -36.72
N PHE A 897 -10.42 5.50 -37.77
CA PHE A 897 -9.95 5.69 -39.14
C PHE A 897 -9.91 7.17 -39.53
N ALA A 898 -10.98 7.93 -39.26
CA ALA A 898 -11.05 9.35 -39.60
C ALA A 898 -10.00 10.20 -38.86
N VAL A 899 -9.79 9.96 -37.56
CA VAL A 899 -8.86 10.73 -36.73
C VAL A 899 -7.41 10.46 -37.11
N PHE A 900 -7.00 9.19 -37.29
CA PHE A 900 -5.64 8.87 -37.71
C PHE A 900 -5.35 9.30 -39.15
N MET A 901 -6.35 9.28 -40.05
CA MET A 901 -6.22 9.81 -41.41
C MET A 901 -6.03 11.33 -41.40
N CYS A 902 -6.79 12.03 -40.57
CA CYS A 902 -6.67 13.48 -40.33
C CYS A 902 -5.27 13.83 -39.80
N GLN A 903 -4.75 13.05 -38.85
CA GLN A 903 -3.40 13.22 -38.29
C GLN A 903 -2.30 13.02 -39.33
N ALA A 904 -2.39 11.96 -40.15
CA ALA A 904 -1.43 11.67 -41.21
C ALA A 904 -1.28 12.84 -42.20
N VAL A 905 -2.41 13.44 -42.61
CA VAL A 905 -2.44 14.55 -43.57
C VAL A 905 -1.99 15.86 -42.91
N ASN A 906 -2.58 16.23 -41.78
CA ASN A 906 -2.38 17.56 -41.20
C ASN A 906 -1.05 17.72 -40.43
N MET A 907 -0.56 16.66 -39.80
CA MET A 907 0.60 16.74 -38.89
C MET A 907 1.84 15.99 -39.40
N GLN A 908 1.66 14.98 -40.26
CA GLN A 908 2.75 14.11 -40.72
C GLN A 908 3.09 14.27 -42.22
N GLY A 909 2.39 15.17 -42.92
CA GLY A 909 2.71 15.57 -44.29
C GLY A 909 2.35 14.54 -45.38
N ARG A 910 1.49 13.57 -45.09
CA ARG A 910 1.01 12.61 -46.10
C ARG A 910 0.00 13.26 -47.05
N ALA A 911 0.11 12.96 -48.34
CA ALA A 911 -0.94 13.33 -49.29
C ALA A 911 -2.21 12.51 -49.01
N LEU A 912 -3.39 13.13 -49.11
CA LEU A 912 -4.67 12.45 -48.88
C LEU A 912 -4.82 11.19 -49.76
N SER A 913 -4.32 11.22 -51.00
CA SER A 913 -4.32 10.07 -51.90
C SER A 913 -3.49 8.86 -51.45
N GLU A 914 -2.56 9.03 -50.49
CA GLU A 914 -1.75 7.93 -49.93
C GLU A 914 -2.46 7.22 -48.77
N VAL A 915 -3.46 7.84 -48.15
CA VAL A 915 -4.16 7.33 -46.95
C VAL A 915 -5.64 6.98 -47.19
N LEU A 916 -6.17 7.30 -48.37
CA LEU A 916 -7.53 6.93 -48.74
C LEU A 916 -7.65 5.42 -49.04
N PRO A 917 -8.74 4.75 -48.61
CA PRO A 917 -9.00 3.36 -48.91
C PRO A 917 -9.57 3.19 -50.34
N PRO A 918 -9.68 1.95 -50.85
CA PRO A 918 -10.30 1.68 -52.15
C PRO A 918 -11.69 2.33 -52.29
N THR A 919 -12.02 2.83 -53.49
CA THR A 919 -13.22 3.66 -53.71
C THR A 919 -14.53 2.98 -53.29
N SER A 920 -14.65 1.66 -53.48
CA SER A 920 -15.80 0.87 -53.01
C SER A 920 -15.96 0.95 -51.50
N MET A 921 -14.87 0.79 -50.76
CA MET A 921 -14.87 0.84 -49.30
C MET A 921 -15.05 2.25 -48.76
N LEU A 922 -14.42 3.25 -49.40
CA LEU A 922 -14.61 4.66 -49.05
C LEU A 922 -16.09 5.08 -49.14
N GLN A 923 -16.81 4.61 -50.16
CA GLN A 923 -18.24 4.85 -50.30
C GLN A 923 -19.04 4.26 -49.12
N LEU A 924 -18.71 3.06 -48.65
CA LEU A 924 -19.37 2.46 -47.48
C LEU A 924 -19.08 3.25 -46.19
N ILE A 925 -17.81 3.59 -45.94
CA ILE A 925 -17.36 4.39 -44.78
C ILE A 925 -18.06 5.76 -44.73
N MET A 926 -18.26 6.41 -45.88
CA MET A 926 -18.93 7.71 -45.96
C MET A 926 -20.45 7.63 -45.85
N VAL A 927 -21.09 6.65 -46.51
CA VAL A 927 -22.56 6.54 -46.56
C VAL A 927 -23.12 5.98 -45.26
N HIS A 928 -22.42 5.06 -44.60
CA HIS A 928 -22.95 4.36 -43.44
C HIS A 928 -23.33 5.30 -42.26
N PRO A 929 -22.44 6.18 -41.74
CA PRO A 929 -22.81 7.11 -40.66
C PRO A 929 -23.99 8.02 -41.01
N LEU A 930 -24.06 8.49 -42.26
CA LEU A 930 -25.15 9.35 -42.77
C LEU A 930 -26.52 8.65 -42.85
N ARG A 931 -26.59 7.35 -42.57
CA ARG A 931 -27.80 6.51 -42.65
C ARG A 931 -28.20 5.90 -41.31
N VAL A 932 -27.31 5.84 -40.33
CA VAL A 932 -27.56 5.27 -39.00
C VAL A 932 -27.34 6.27 -37.84
N GLN A 933 -27.21 7.55 -38.15
CA GLN A 933 -27.23 8.69 -37.22
C GLN A 933 -28.35 9.65 -37.59
#